data_AF-F9ZGF4-F1
#
_entry.id   AF-F9ZGF4-F1
#
_cell.length_a   1.000
_cell.length_b   1.000
_cell.length_c   1.000
_cell.angle_alpha   90.00
_cell.angle_beta   90.00
_cell.angle_gamma   90.00
#
_symmetry.space_group_name_H-M   'P 1'
#
loop_
_entity.id
_entity.type
_entity.pdbx_description
1 polymer ?
#
loop_
_entity_poly.entity_id
_entity_poly.type
_entity_poly.pdbx_seq_one_letter_code
_entity_poly.pdbx_strand_id
1 'polypeptide(L)'
;MVMYAKIRRMYYREHLSINEIQRRTSLSRNTIKKWLKAPNDSAVKYQRAKKPGKLTLFESRLLLALEADARRPKKDRRTALMLFKEILSEGYTGGYSIVCDFIREWRNQGSQSKSVYVPLRFTLGEAFQFDWSEEWLVIGGIHRKVLAAHTKLCASRAFMLSGYPSQSHEMLFEAHTRAFTAFGGVSRRGIYDNMKTAVDKVSKGNGRIVNTRFFAMTAHYLFDPDFCNVASGWEKGVVEKNVQDMRRRLWNEAKQQQFSSFDDLNRWLETRCRALWSEIQHPDYAGITLADALEQEQLYLMPMPAPFDGYIEVLARVSSTCLVTLQRNRYSVPCRLANQMVAVHQYADRIEIVHNNAIAACHTRLLDSDQVSYDWQHYIPVIEKKPGALRNGAPFAELPVPLLQLQTALRRRERQQADRIMAKVLSLVPTHELEAVLVAVELVLESGVPSAEHVSNVLARLKHTDVPASVETTLKLNEEPQADTARYDRLNKQEVPHVCILAQFKALKLYGMASSYAELRQQSTPDVADSFNFADTLLNQLLQAETTERNLRSIRYQTQAARFPVQRHLQGFDFSQSKVDQQLIYQLATMEFTAAAQNLVLVGGTGTGKRTSPSPSALQAYSITIKRCDSSAPLIWPIVWSGKIHRQTRQACFATVADRSGYP
;
A
#
# COMPACT_ATOMS: atom_id res chain seq x y z
N MET A 1 -16.69 59.69 49.67
CA MET A 1 -18.10 59.47 50.06
C MET A 1 -18.31 59.75 51.54
N VAL A 2 -17.57 59.09 52.45
CA VAL A 2 -17.72 59.25 53.91
C VAL A 2 -17.60 60.71 54.40
N MET A 3 -16.60 61.47 53.89
CA MET A 3 -16.37 62.85 54.35
C MET A 3 -17.47 63.85 53.87
N TYR A 4 -18.07 63.61 52.70
CA TYR A 4 -19.15 64.46 52.16
C TYR A 4 -20.42 64.34 53.01
N ALA A 5 -20.83 63.10 53.32
CA ALA A 5 -21.98 62.83 54.19
C ALA A 5 -21.74 63.36 55.62
N LYS A 6 -20.50 63.22 56.14
CA LYS A 6 -20.12 63.73 57.46
C LYS A 6 -20.24 65.25 57.55
N ILE A 7 -19.78 65.99 56.54
CA ILE A 7 -19.92 67.45 56.47
C ILE A 7 -21.40 67.87 56.42
N ARG A 8 -22.22 67.21 55.60
CA ARG A 8 -23.65 67.54 55.49
C ARG A 8 -24.39 67.25 56.80
N ARG A 9 -24.07 66.15 57.48
CA ARG A 9 -24.60 65.84 58.81
C ARG A 9 -24.20 66.90 59.84
N MET A 10 -22.91 67.27 59.89
CA MET A 10 -22.40 68.31 60.79
C MET A 10 -23.10 69.66 60.58
N TYR A 11 -23.44 70.01 59.34
CA TYR A 11 -24.08 71.29 59.01
C TYR A 11 -25.60 71.29 59.17
N TYR A 12 -26.30 70.29 58.60
CA TYR A 12 -27.77 70.27 58.56
C TYR A 12 -28.42 69.64 59.80
N ARG A 13 -27.73 68.73 60.50
CA ARG A 13 -28.28 68.00 61.66
C ARG A 13 -27.68 68.46 62.98
N GLU A 14 -26.37 68.75 62.98
CA GLU A 14 -25.66 69.19 64.19
C GLU A 14 -25.50 70.73 64.25
N HIS A 15 -26.02 71.45 63.24
CA HIS A 15 -26.03 72.92 63.13
C HIS A 15 -24.68 73.61 63.37
N LEU A 16 -23.56 72.92 63.08
CA LEU A 16 -22.22 73.47 63.26
C LEU A 16 -21.91 74.52 62.18
N SER A 17 -21.25 75.62 62.58
CA SER A 17 -20.83 76.66 61.63
C SER A 17 -19.77 76.13 60.65
N ILE A 18 -19.69 76.72 59.45
CA ILE A 18 -18.68 76.34 58.43
C ILE A 18 -17.24 76.46 58.97
N ASN A 19 -16.99 77.40 59.89
CA ASN A 19 -15.69 77.56 60.54
C ASN A 19 -15.34 76.40 61.46
N GLU A 20 -16.33 75.89 62.19
CA GLU A 20 -16.16 74.75 63.09
C GLU A 20 -15.97 73.45 62.30
N ILE A 21 -16.71 73.27 61.21
CA ILE A 21 -16.55 72.14 60.29
C ILE A 21 -15.14 72.15 59.67
N GLN A 22 -14.65 73.32 59.22
CA GLN A 22 -13.28 73.45 58.70
C GLN A 22 -12.24 72.99 59.72
N ARG A 23 -12.36 73.39 61.00
CA ARG A 23 -11.41 72.99 62.05
C ARG A 23 -11.42 71.47 62.27
N ARG A 24 -12.61 70.85 62.24
CA ARG A 24 -12.78 69.41 62.49
C ARG A 24 -12.42 68.51 61.32
N THR A 25 -12.54 69.00 60.07
CA THR A 25 -12.29 68.18 58.87
C THR A 25 -11.04 68.60 58.10
N SER A 26 -10.36 69.68 58.51
CA SER A 26 -9.19 70.28 57.82
C SER A 26 -9.44 70.62 56.35
N LEU A 27 -10.70 70.82 55.95
CA LEU A 27 -11.10 71.14 54.57
C LEU A 27 -11.33 72.65 54.41
N SER A 28 -10.91 73.22 53.28
CA SER A 28 -11.09 74.66 53.04
C SER A 28 -12.57 75.07 53.04
N ARG A 29 -12.86 76.29 53.52
CA ARG A 29 -14.23 76.86 53.54
C ARG A 29 -14.91 76.80 52.18
N ASN A 30 -14.14 77.02 51.11
CA ASN A 30 -14.62 76.98 49.73
C ASN A 30 -15.07 75.58 49.32
N THR A 31 -14.37 74.53 49.79
CA THR A 31 -14.75 73.13 49.53
C THR A 31 -15.99 72.75 50.31
N ILE A 32 -16.10 73.15 51.59
CA ILE A 32 -17.27 72.90 52.44
C ILE A 32 -18.51 73.60 51.85
N LYS A 33 -18.42 74.89 51.48
CA LYS A 33 -19.51 75.62 50.82
C LYS A 33 -19.93 74.97 49.50
N LYS A 34 -18.96 74.55 48.68
CA LYS A 34 -19.23 73.85 47.41
C LYS A 34 -19.96 72.52 47.63
N TRP A 35 -19.61 71.78 48.68
CA TRP A 35 -20.23 70.50 49.00
C TRP A 35 -21.64 70.65 49.60
N LEU A 36 -21.89 71.69 50.38
CA LEU A 36 -23.23 72.02 50.90
C LEU A 36 -24.19 72.51 49.81
N LYS A 37 -23.68 73.22 48.78
CA LYS A 37 -24.50 73.68 47.63
C LYS A 37 -24.77 72.60 46.58
N ALA A 38 -24.13 71.43 46.65
CA ALA A 38 -24.31 70.39 45.64
C ALA A 38 -25.67 69.66 45.82
N PRO A 39 -26.45 69.44 44.75
CA PRO A 39 -27.73 68.72 44.81
C PRO A 39 -27.53 67.27 45.27
N ASN A 40 -28.57 66.70 45.89
CA ASN A 40 -28.50 65.54 46.80
C ASN A 40 -27.88 64.24 46.26
N ASP A 41 -27.69 64.08 44.95
CA ASP A 41 -27.14 62.85 44.34
C ASP A 41 -25.80 63.01 43.60
N SER A 42 -25.16 64.18 43.67
CA SER A 42 -23.92 64.39 42.93
C SER A 42 -22.68 64.08 43.79
N ALA A 43 -22.11 62.89 43.63
CA ALA A 43 -20.77 62.58 44.12
C ALA A 43 -19.75 63.53 43.47
N VAL A 44 -19.33 64.59 44.18
CA VAL A 44 -18.37 65.58 43.67
C VAL A 44 -16.98 64.93 43.56
N LYS A 45 -16.72 64.27 42.43
CA LYS A 45 -15.36 63.81 42.06
C LYS A 45 -14.52 65.03 41.68
N TYR A 46 -13.37 65.18 42.31
CA TYR A 46 -12.38 66.17 41.88
C TYR A 46 -11.86 65.78 40.50
N GLN A 47 -12.20 66.56 39.47
CA GLN A 47 -11.63 66.45 38.13
C GLN A 47 -10.66 67.60 37.92
N ARG A 48 -9.37 67.27 37.79
CA ARG A 48 -8.34 68.20 37.34
C ARG A 48 -8.47 68.31 35.82
N ALA A 49 -8.61 69.54 35.29
CA ALA A 49 -8.55 69.74 33.84
C ALA A 49 -7.20 69.23 33.30
N LYS A 50 -7.22 68.39 32.24
CA LYS A 50 -6.00 67.90 31.58
C LYS A 50 -5.25 69.13 31.03
N LYS A 51 -4.05 69.40 31.56
CA LYS A 51 -3.15 70.40 30.97
C LYS A 51 -2.51 69.82 29.72
N PRO A 52 -2.23 70.63 28.67
CA PRO A 52 -1.52 70.15 27.50
C PRO A 52 -0.13 69.62 27.91
N GLY A 53 0.11 68.34 27.65
CA GLY A 53 1.40 67.68 27.86
C GLY A 53 2.30 67.74 26.63
N LYS A 54 3.53 67.23 26.75
CA LYS A 54 4.48 67.14 25.63
C LYS A 54 3.97 66.30 24.44
N LEU A 55 2.99 65.42 24.67
CA LEU A 55 2.42 64.56 23.63
C LEU A 55 1.31 65.26 22.82
N THR A 56 0.71 66.33 23.32
CA THR A 56 -0.52 66.96 22.76
C THR A 56 -0.43 67.27 21.27
N LEU A 57 0.75 67.69 20.79
CA LEU A 57 1.00 68.00 19.38
C LEU A 57 1.04 66.77 18.46
N PHE A 58 1.28 65.58 19.02
CA PHE A 58 1.42 64.30 18.31
C PHE A 58 0.23 63.36 18.53
N GLU A 59 -0.75 63.73 19.38
CA GLU A 59 -1.90 62.88 19.72
C GLU A 59 -2.74 62.53 18.48
N SER A 60 -3.08 63.51 17.63
CA SER A 60 -3.87 63.28 16.41
C SER A 60 -3.18 62.30 15.45
N ARG A 61 -1.85 62.38 15.33
CA ARG A 61 -1.04 61.49 14.50
C ARG A 61 -1.04 60.06 15.04
N LEU A 62 -0.88 59.92 16.36
CA LEU A 62 -0.93 58.62 17.04
C LEU A 62 -2.33 58.00 16.95
N LEU A 63 -3.40 58.78 17.06
CA LEU A 63 -4.78 58.30 16.89
C LEU A 63 -5.00 57.72 15.49
N LEU A 64 -4.65 58.48 14.44
CA LEU A 64 -4.76 58.01 13.06
C LEU A 64 -3.93 56.74 12.82
N ALA A 65 -2.73 56.66 13.40
CA ALA A 65 -1.89 55.48 13.29
C ALA A 65 -2.49 54.26 14.00
N LEU A 66 -3.06 54.43 15.20
CA LEU A 66 -3.72 53.38 15.96
C LEU A 66 -5.03 52.90 15.30
N GLU A 67 -5.80 53.81 14.71
CA GLU A 67 -7.00 53.47 13.93
C GLU A 67 -6.67 52.70 12.64
N ALA A 68 -5.60 53.09 11.95
CA ALA A 68 -5.10 52.36 10.78
C ALA A 68 -4.61 50.95 11.17
N ASP A 69 -3.90 50.83 12.30
CA ASP A 69 -3.38 49.55 12.80
C ASP A 69 -4.50 48.64 13.32
N ALA A 70 -5.59 49.18 13.85
CA ALA A 70 -6.75 48.40 14.27
C ALA A 70 -7.36 47.59 13.12
N ARG A 71 -7.26 48.11 11.89
CA ARG A 71 -7.75 47.44 10.66
C ARG A 71 -6.75 46.43 10.06
N ARG A 72 -5.54 46.32 10.60
CA ARG A 72 -4.50 45.38 10.12
C ARG A 72 -4.50 44.05 10.90
N PRO A 73 -4.05 42.93 10.29
CA PRO A 73 -3.78 41.67 10.98
C PRO A 73 -2.79 41.86 12.12
N LYS A 74 -2.92 41.11 13.23
CA LYS A 74 -2.14 41.30 14.48
C LYS A 74 -0.62 41.29 14.26
N LYS A 75 -0.13 40.53 13.27
CA LYS A 75 1.29 40.41 12.90
C LYS A 75 1.85 41.67 12.23
N ASP A 76 0.99 42.47 11.59
CA ASP A 76 1.36 43.62 10.75
C ASP A 76 1.04 44.98 11.41
N ARG A 77 0.63 44.95 12.69
CA ARG A 77 0.37 46.15 13.49
C ARG A 77 1.69 46.73 13.98
N ARG A 78 1.85 48.06 13.92
CA ARG A 78 3.05 48.69 14.46
C ARG A 78 3.06 48.56 15.98
N THR A 79 4.24 48.31 16.53
CA THR A 79 4.41 48.24 17.98
C THR A 79 4.47 49.65 18.58
N ALA A 80 4.19 49.77 19.88
CA ALA A 80 4.32 51.05 20.60
C ALA A 80 5.72 51.66 20.45
N LEU A 81 6.75 50.81 20.35
CA LEU A 81 8.13 51.24 20.12
C LEU A 81 8.34 51.83 18.72
N MET A 82 7.69 51.28 17.69
CA MET A 82 7.76 51.81 16.32
C MET A 82 7.06 53.17 16.23
N LEU A 83 5.87 53.30 16.81
CA LEU A 83 5.13 54.57 16.87
C LEU A 83 5.90 55.64 17.65
N PHE A 84 6.60 55.25 18.74
CA PHE A 84 7.47 56.16 19.48
C PHE A 84 8.68 56.63 18.66
N LYS A 85 9.32 55.74 17.90
CA LYS A 85 10.44 56.09 17.01
C LYS A 85 10.01 57.04 15.89
N GLU A 86 8.82 56.82 15.32
CA GLU A 86 8.24 57.69 14.29
C GLU A 86 8.06 59.12 14.83
N ILE A 87 7.37 59.31 15.96
CA ILE A 87 7.17 60.66 16.51
C ILE A 87 8.46 61.30 17.04
N LEU A 88 9.45 60.50 17.48
CA LEU A 88 10.79 60.99 17.84
C LEU A 88 11.48 61.64 16.64
N SER A 89 11.39 61.02 15.46
CA SER A 89 11.95 61.58 14.22
C SER A 89 11.22 62.84 13.74
N GLU A 90 9.96 63.02 14.17
CA GLU A 90 9.12 64.20 13.90
C GLU A 90 9.29 65.31 14.96
N GLY A 91 10.21 65.16 15.92
CA GLY A 91 10.56 66.20 16.90
C GLY A 91 9.93 66.04 18.29
N TYR A 92 9.40 64.87 18.63
CA TYR A 92 8.88 64.60 19.98
C TYR A 92 10.01 64.55 21.03
N THR A 93 9.87 65.34 22.10
CA THR A 93 10.86 65.48 23.19
C THR A 93 10.42 64.84 24.51
N GLY A 94 9.37 64.00 24.49
CA GLY A 94 8.87 63.29 25.66
C GLY A 94 9.38 61.84 25.75
N GLY A 95 9.06 61.18 26.87
CA GLY A 95 9.49 59.80 27.12
C GLY A 95 8.61 58.74 26.46
N TYR A 96 9.16 57.54 26.26
CA TYR A 96 8.46 56.36 25.75
C TYR A 96 7.26 55.95 26.63
N SER A 97 7.36 56.13 27.94
CA SER A 97 6.30 55.84 28.91
C SER A 97 5.01 56.62 28.62
N ILE A 98 5.12 57.90 28.24
CA ILE A 98 3.99 58.77 27.93
C ILE A 98 3.22 58.26 26.70
N VAL A 99 3.94 57.78 25.68
CA VAL A 99 3.34 57.15 24.49
C VAL A 99 2.68 55.81 24.84
N CYS A 100 3.32 54.99 25.67
CA CYS A 100 2.74 53.74 26.14
C CYS A 100 1.45 53.96 26.92
N ASP A 101 1.42 54.97 27.79
CA ASP A 101 0.25 55.33 28.58
C ASP A 101 -0.87 55.84 27.69
N PHE A 102 -0.56 56.67 26.68
CA PHE A 102 -1.53 57.13 25.68
C PHE A 102 -2.14 55.97 24.88
N ILE A 103 -1.31 55.05 24.36
CA ILE A 103 -1.77 53.85 23.65
C ILE A 103 -2.63 52.96 24.55
N ARG A 104 -2.25 52.83 25.84
CA ARG A 104 -3.02 52.07 26.83
C ARG A 104 -4.36 52.74 27.11
N GLU A 105 -4.41 54.07 27.25
CA GLU A 105 -5.64 54.84 27.44
C GLU A 105 -6.56 54.70 26.22
N TRP A 106 -6.03 54.83 25.00
CA TRP A 106 -6.77 54.63 23.75
C TRP A 106 -7.35 53.22 23.62
N ARG A 107 -6.56 52.18 23.93
CA ARG A 107 -7.06 50.78 23.94
C ARG A 107 -8.16 50.56 24.97
N ASN A 108 -8.07 51.21 26.12
CA ASN A 108 -9.09 51.14 27.16
C ASN A 108 -10.37 51.89 26.75
N GLN A 109 -10.27 52.97 25.97
CA GLN A 109 -11.40 53.75 25.45
C GLN A 109 -12.06 53.07 24.24
N GLY A 110 -11.29 52.42 23.37
CA GLY A 110 -11.78 51.68 22.18
C GLY A 110 -12.19 50.23 22.44
N SER A 111 -11.98 49.70 23.65
CA SER A 111 -12.51 48.39 24.04
C SER A 111 -14.00 48.52 24.34
N GLN A 112 -14.84 48.29 23.32
CA GLN A 112 -16.25 47.93 23.52
C GLN A 112 -16.31 46.81 24.57
N SER A 113 -16.93 47.11 25.73
CA SER A 113 -17.13 46.24 26.89
C SER A 113 -15.93 45.39 27.29
N LYS A 114 -15.31 45.69 28.45
CA LYS A 114 -14.64 44.61 29.19
C LYS A 114 -15.70 43.54 29.45
N SER A 115 -15.60 42.42 28.75
CA SER A 115 -16.43 41.25 28.97
C SER A 115 -16.33 40.90 30.45
N VAL A 116 -17.44 41.05 31.16
CA VAL A 116 -17.56 40.57 32.53
C VAL A 116 -17.76 39.07 32.41
N TYR A 117 -16.78 38.29 32.85
CA TYR A 117 -16.86 36.83 32.85
C TYR A 117 -17.47 36.37 34.17
N VAL A 118 -18.45 35.47 34.10
CA VAL A 118 -18.99 34.80 35.28
C VAL A 118 -18.06 33.63 35.61
N PRO A 119 -17.51 33.52 36.84
CA PRO A 119 -16.73 32.37 37.26
C PRO A 119 -17.57 31.09 37.18
N LEU A 120 -17.10 30.09 36.44
CA LEU A 120 -17.75 28.79 36.34
C LEU A 120 -17.16 27.84 37.39
N ARG A 121 -18.03 27.10 38.09
CA ARG A 121 -17.66 26.03 39.01
C ARG A 121 -18.21 24.71 38.49
N PHE A 122 -17.39 23.66 38.58
CA PHE A 122 -17.72 22.33 38.12
C PHE A 122 -17.56 21.35 39.28
N THR A 123 -18.46 20.37 39.35
CA THR A 123 -18.38 19.25 40.29
C THR A 123 -17.44 18.16 39.77
N LEU A 124 -16.94 17.29 40.65
CA LEU A 124 -16.03 16.20 40.28
C LEU A 124 -16.69 15.28 39.24
N GLY A 125 -15.99 15.01 38.14
CA GLY A 125 -16.45 14.15 37.06
C GLY A 125 -17.53 14.76 36.17
N GLU A 126 -17.85 16.04 36.36
CA GLU A 126 -18.92 16.70 35.61
C GLU A 126 -18.56 16.93 34.15
N ALA A 127 -17.41 17.55 33.88
CA ALA A 127 -17.05 17.96 32.54
C ALA A 127 -15.54 17.99 32.27
N PHE A 128 -15.17 17.76 31.02
CA PHE A 128 -13.89 18.12 30.44
C PHE A 128 -14.08 19.18 29.35
N GLN A 129 -13.01 19.93 29.06
CA GLN A 129 -12.93 20.84 27.93
C GLN A 129 -11.92 20.31 26.92
N PHE A 130 -12.27 20.37 25.64
CA PHE A 130 -11.38 20.04 24.54
C PHE A 130 -11.15 21.24 23.62
N ASP A 131 -9.91 21.46 23.21
CA ASP A 131 -9.53 22.54 22.29
C ASP A 131 -8.34 22.16 21.39
N TRP A 132 -8.23 22.84 20.25
CA TRP A 132 -7.09 22.72 19.34
C TRP A 132 -6.21 23.97 19.40
N SER A 133 -4.91 23.79 19.23
CA SER A 133 -4.00 24.91 19.01
C SER A 133 -2.90 24.58 18.03
N GLU A 134 -2.25 25.62 17.51
CA GLU A 134 -1.10 25.45 16.62
C GLU A 134 0.21 25.76 17.36
N GLU A 135 1.19 24.88 17.19
CA GLU A 135 2.57 25.05 17.65
C GLU A 135 3.54 24.71 16.51
N TRP A 136 4.80 25.08 16.68
CA TRP A 136 5.86 24.79 15.71
C TRP A 136 7.00 24.06 16.41
N LEU A 137 7.37 22.89 15.88
CA LEU A 137 8.40 22.01 16.42
C LEU A 137 9.22 21.38 15.29
N VAL A 138 10.41 20.88 15.63
CA VAL A 138 11.22 20.06 14.73
C VAL A 138 10.87 18.59 14.98
N ILE A 139 10.29 17.94 13.97
CA ILE A 139 9.90 16.52 14.01
C ILE A 139 10.47 15.82 12.77
N GLY A 140 11.22 14.73 12.98
CA GLY A 140 11.90 14.00 11.90
C GLY A 140 12.92 14.88 11.18
N GLY A 141 13.59 15.78 11.90
CA GLY A 141 14.56 16.73 11.34
C GLY A 141 13.95 17.91 10.55
N ILE A 142 12.63 18.00 10.45
CA ILE A 142 11.93 19.04 9.66
C ILE A 142 11.12 19.94 10.59
N HIS A 143 11.19 21.26 10.39
CA HIS A 143 10.39 22.23 11.13
C HIS A 143 8.94 22.22 10.62
N ARG A 144 8.02 21.62 11.39
CA ARG A 144 6.64 21.35 10.98
C ARG A 144 5.66 22.07 11.91
N LYS A 145 4.49 22.42 11.35
CA LYS A 145 3.34 22.88 12.16
C LYS A 145 2.73 21.67 12.85
N VAL A 146 2.51 21.78 14.16
CA VAL A 146 1.87 20.78 15.00
C VAL A 146 0.53 21.32 15.45
N LEU A 147 -0.54 20.57 15.21
CA LEU A 147 -1.83 20.81 15.83
C LEU A 147 -1.88 20.04 17.14
N ALA A 148 -1.93 20.75 18.26
CA ALA A 148 -2.01 20.18 19.58
C ALA A 148 -3.46 20.12 20.05
N ALA A 149 -3.92 18.92 20.39
CA ALA A 149 -5.15 18.67 21.10
C ALA A 149 -4.92 18.91 22.60
N HIS A 150 -5.82 19.67 23.22
CA HIS A 150 -5.82 19.97 24.64
C HIS A 150 -7.09 19.36 25.21
N THR A 151 -6.96 18.38 26.09
CA THR A 151 -8.09 17.88 26.88
C THR A 151 -7.83 18.23 28.35
N LYS A 152 -8.80 18.83 29.03
CA LYS A 152 -8.65 19.27 30.42
C LYS A 152 -9.90 18.97 31.23
N LEU A 153 -9.76 18.28 32.35
CA LEU A 153 -10.85 18.12 33.33
C LEU A 153 -11.17 19.45 33.99
N CYS A 154 -12.46 19.77 34.08
CA CYS A 154 -12.90 21.08 34.57
C CYS A 154 -12.76 21.20 36.10
N ALA A 155 -12.93 20.11 36.87
CA ALA A 155 -12.83 20.16 38.33
C ALA A 155 -11.37 20.06 38.81
N SER A 156 -10.66 18.96 38.58
CA SER A 156 -9.25 18.77 39.00
C SER A 156 -8.24 19.66 38.28
N ARG A 157 -8.62 20.22 37.13
CA ARG A 157 -7.74 20.95 36.19
C ARG A 157 -6.63 20.10 35.57
N ALA A 158 -6.61 18.78 35.79
CA ALA A 158 -5.71 17.87 35.11
C ALA A 158 -5.90 17.99 33.59
N PHE A 159 -4.79 17.97 32.86
CA PHE A 159 -4.78 18.22 31.42
C PHE A 159 -3.85 17.26 30.70
N MET A 160 -4.21 16.90 29.47
CA MET A 160 -3.41 16.07 28.58
C MET A 160 -3.26 16.77 27.23
N LEU A 161 -2.04 16.73 26.69
CA LEU A 161 -1.69 17.29 25.39
C LEU A 161 -1.30 16.17 24.43
N SER A 162 -1.74 16.27 23.18
CA SER A 162 -1.29 15.38 22.10
C SER A 162 -1.08 16.19 20.82
N GLY A 163 0.06 16.01 20.16
CA GLY A 163 0.46 16.67 18.94
C GLY A 163 0.17 15.83 17.70
N TYR A 164 -0.31 16.50 16.65
CA TYR A 164 -0.73 15.90 15.39
C TYR A 164 -0.32 16.75 14.18
N PRO A 165 -0.20 16.14 12.99
CA PRO A 165 0.05 16.89 11.75
C PRO A 165 -1.19 17.63 11.25
N SER A 166 -2.40 17.23 11.67
CA SER A 166 -3.66 17.82 11.25
C SER A 166 -4.75 17.69 12.32
N GLN A 167 -5.96 18.19 12.04
CA GLN A 167 -7.13 18.13 12.91
C GLN A 167 -8.21 17.31 12.21
N SER A 168 -7.88 16.10 11.79
CA SER A 168 -8.83 15.18 11.17
C SER A 168 -9.59 14.37 12.22
N HIS A 169 -10.63 13.63 11.81
CA HIS A 169 -11.50 12.90 12.74
C HIS A 169 -10.73 11.79 13.47
N GLU A 170 -9.89 11.04 12.77
CA GLU A 170 -9.08 9.97 13.36
C GLU A 170 -8.11 10.49 14.43
N MET A 171 -7.56 11.70 14.24
CA MET A 171 -6.68 12.35 15.22
C MET A 171 -7.47 12.90 16.41
N LEU A 172 -8.69 13.41 16.16
CA LEU A 172 -9.60 13.80 17.23
C LEU A 172 -9.94 12.61 18.13
N PHE A 173 -10.28 11.46 17.54
CA PHE A 173 -10.68 10.27 18.30
C PHE A 173 -9.51 9.70 19.10
N GLU A 174 -8.32 9.61 18.50
CA GLU A 174 -7.12 9.18 19.21
C GLU A 174 -6.74 10.13 20.36
N ALA A 175 -6.89 11.45 20.17
CA ALA A 175 -6.61 12.43 21.23
C ALA A 175 -7.49 12.22 22.47
N HIS A 176 -8.77 11.90 22.28
CA HIS A 176 -9.69 11.57 23.37
C HIS A 176 -9.27 10.26 24.05
N THR A 177 -8.97 9.23 23.27
CA THR A 177 -8.47 7.96 23.80
C THR A 177 -7.22 8.16 24.66
N ARG A 178 -6.22 8.91 24.19
CA ARG A 178 -5.00 9.24 24.95
C ARG A 178 -5.34 9.98 26.24
N ALA A 179 -6.18 11.01 26.17
CA ALA A 179 -6.55 11.81 27.33
C ALA A 179 -7.32 11.00 28.39
N PHE A 180 -8.37 10.27 28.01
CA PHE A 180 -9.18 9.48 28.94
C PHE A 180 -8.41 8.34 29.56
N THR A 181 -7.55 7.67 28.79
CA THR A 181 -6.61 6.67 29.32
C THR A 181 -5.71 7.31 30.37
N ALA A 182 -5.20 8.52 30.10
CA ALA A 182 -4.29 9.17 31.02
C ALA A 182 -4.96 9.66 32.31
N PHE A 183 -6.19 10.15 32.21
CA PHE A 183 -7.00 10.53 33.36
C PHE A 183 -7.56 9.34 34.14
N GLY A 184 -7.57 8.13 33.57
CA GLY A 184 -8.12 6.94 34.20
C GLY A 184 -9.65 6.88 34.19
N GLY A 185 -10.31 7.69 33.34
CA GLY A 185 -11.77 7.72 33.25
C GLY A 185 -12.31 8.85 32.35
N VAL A 186 -13.63 8.87 32.20
CA VAL A 186 -14.37 9.80 31.33
C VAL A 186 -15.38 10.61 32.16
N SER A 187 -15.43 11.93 31.95
CA SER A 187 -16.43 12.79 32.62
C SER A 187 -17.78 12.74 31.91
N ARG A 188 -18.85 13.13 32.60
CA ARG A 188 -20.22 13.07 32.06
C ARG A 188 -20.46 13.94 30.82
N ARG A 189 -19.77 15.09 30.74
CA ARG A 189 -19.95 16.07 29.66
C ARG A 189 -18.63 16.47 29.01
N GLY A 190 -18.61 16.60 27.69
CA GLY A 190 -17.46 17.12 26.94
C GLY A 190 -17.77 18.49 26.35
N ILE A 191 -17.02 19.53 26.71
CA ILE A 191 -17.21 20.90 26.24
C ILE A 191 -16.30 21.19 25.05
N TYR A 192 -16.89 21.55 23.92
CA TYR A 192 -16.22 21.74 22.64
C TYR A 192 -16.47 23.12 22.02
N ASP A 193 -15.53 23.58 21.18
CA ASP A 193 -15.86 24.60 20.19
C ASP A 193 -16.72 24.02 19.05
N ASN A 194 -17.33 24.88 18.22
CA ASN A 194 -17.99 24.46 16.98
C ASN A 194 -16.96 24.07 15.90
N MET A 195 -16.09 23.10 16.21
CA MET A 195 -15.08 22.57 15.30
C MET A 195 -15.72 21.63 14.27
N LYS A 196 -15.25 21.75 13.02
CA LYS A 196 -15.77 20.95 11.88
C LYS A 196 -15.57 19.44 12.03
N THR A 197 -14.67 19.00 12.90
CA THR A 197 -14.42 17.59 13.21
C THR A 197 -15.46 16.96 14.13
N ALA A 198 -16.29 17.77 14.77
CA ALA A 198 -17.37 17.29 15.64
C ALA A 198 -18.75 17.74 15.14
N VAL A 199 -18.82 18.84 14.37
CA VAL A 199 -20.07 19.42 13.85
C VAL A 199 -20.03 19.48 12.32
N ASP A 200 -20.93 18.75 11.66
CA ASP A 200 -21.07 18.76 10.20
C ASP A 200 -21.82 20.01 9.71
N LYS A 201 -22.91 20.40 10.41
CA LYS A 201 -23.70 21.61 10.12
C LYS A 201 -24.29 22.23 11.40
N VAL A 202 -24.24 23.57 11.48
CA VAL A 202 -24.93 24.36 12.50
C VAL A 202 -26.26 24.87 11.92
N SER A 203 -27.40 24.46 12.49
CA SER A 203 -28.73 24.95 12.06
C SER A 203 -29.12 26.24 12.78
N LYS A 204 -30.05 27.03 12.21
CA LYS A 204 -30.65 28.19 12.89
C LYS A 204 -31.59 27.70 14.00
N GLY A 205 -31.14 27.83 15.25
CA GLY A 205 -31.89 27.50 16.48
C GLY A 205 -31.42 26.19 17.10
N ASN A 206 -30.44 26.26 18.02
CA ASN A 206 -29.84 25.25 18.93
C ASN A 206 -29.60 23.79 18.46
N GLY A 207 -30.08 23.36 17.29
CA GLY A 207 -29.86 22.05 16.71
C GLY A 207 -28.57 22.02 15.91
N ARG A 208 -27.69 21.08 16.24
CA ARG A 208 -26.44 20.81 15.52
C ARG A 208 -26.52 19.41 14.92
N ILE A 209 -26.11 19.27 13.66
CA ILE A 209 -25.91 17.95 13.06
C ILE A 209 -24.49 17.53 13.43
N VAL A 210 -24.41 16.64 14.42
CA VAL A 210 -23.15 16.07 14.91
C VAL A 210 -22.69 15.00 13.92
N ASN A 211 -21.38 14.95 13.68
CA ASN A 211 -20.80 13.94 12.80
C ASN A 211 -21.09 12.53 13.32
N THR A 212 -21.55 11.61 12.47
CA THR A 212 -21.97 10.26 12.87
C THR A 212 -20.88 9.49 13.62
N ARG A 213 -19.61 9.60 13.19
CA ARG A 213 -18.49 8.91 13.85
C ARG A 213 -18.14 9.55 15.19
N PHE A 214 -18.23 10.88 15.29
CA PHE A 214 -18.06 11.56 16.56
C PHE A 214 -19.15 11.16 17.56
N PHE A 215 -20.41 11.09 17.14
CA PHE A 215 -21.50 10.59 17.98
C PHE A 215 -21.30 9.13 18.39
N ALA A 216 -20.77 8.28 17.50
CA ALA A 216 -20.40 6.91 17.87
C ALA A 216 -19.31 6.87 18.96
N MET A 217 -18.33 7.77 18.91
CA MET A 217 -17.33 7.91 19.97
C MET A 217 -17.95 8.39 21.29
N THR A 218 -18.84 9.38 21.25
CA THR A 218 -19.50 9.88 22.47
C THR A 218 -20.39 8.82 23.11
N ALA A 219 -21.08 8.01 22.31
CA ALA A 219 -21.85 6.87 22.77
C ALA A 219 -20.95 5.76 23.35
N HIS A 220 -19.79 5.49 22.74
CA HIS A 220 -18.82 4.50 23.22
C HIS A 220 -18.23 4.89 24.58
N TYR A 221 -17.87 6.17 24.76
CA TYR A 221 -17.31 6.70 25.99
C TYR A 221 -18.35 7.24 26.98
N LEU A 222 -19.65 7.18 26.62
CA LEU A 222 -20.79 7.54 27.48
C LEU A 222 -20.72 8.97 28.05
N PHE A 223 -20.41 9.96 27.19
CA PHE A 223 -20.44 11.37 27.58
C PHE A 223 -21.33 12.21 26.65
N ASP A 224 -21.89 13.29 27.18
CA ASP A 224 -22.71 14.24 26.43
C ASP A 224 -21.83 15.36 25.83
N PRO A 225 -21.79 15.54 24.50
CA PRO A 225 -21.06 16.65 23.90
C PRO A 225 -21.86 17.96 24.00
N ASP A 226 -21.28 18.95 24.66
CA ASP A 226 -21.79 20.30 24.80
C ASP A 226 -20.93 21.27 23.95
N PHE A 227 -21.57 21.98 23.03
CA PHE A 227 -20.89 22.86 22.09
C PHE A 227 -21.20 24.32 22.44
N CYS A 228 -20.16 25.13 22.62
CA CYS A 228 -20.32 26.55 22.95
C CYS A 228 -21.05 27.31 21.83
N ASN A 229 -21.79 28.37 22.18
CA ASN A 229 -22.42 29.22 21.19
C ASN A 229 -21.38 29.97 20.35
N VAL A 230 -21.67 30.16 19.05
CA VAL A 230 -20.79 30.93 18.14
C VAL A 230 -20.60 32.34 18.72
N ALA A 231 -19.34 32.77 18.88
CA ALA A 231 -18.94 34.06 19.47
C ALA A 231 -19.12 34.22 21.00
N SER A 232 -19.38 33.15 21.75
CA SER A 232 -19.52 33.19 23.22
C SER A 232 -18.25 32.75 23.96
N GLY A 233 -17.14 33.46 23.74
CA GLY A 233 -15.86 33.19 24.42
C GLY A 233 -15.89 33.33 25.95
N TRP A 234 -17.01 33.78 26.52
CA TRP A 234 -17.26 33.89 27.96
C TRP A 234 -17.74 32.58 28.60
N GLU A 235 -18.27 31.63 27.82
CA GLU A 235 -18.64 30.28 28.28
C GLU A 235 -17.40 29.38 28.46
N LYS A 236 -16.26 29.73 27.85
CA LYS A 236 -14.96 29.06 27.98
C LYS A 236 -14.09 29.64 29.11
N GLY A 237 -14.74 30.17 30.15
CA GLY A 237 -14.13 31.02 31.17
C GLY A 237 -13.44 30.30 32.33
N VAL A 238 -12.69 29.21 32.10
CA VAL A 238 -11.75 28.70 33.13
C VAL A 238 -10.40 28.29 32.55
N VAL A 239 -9.76 29.25 31.89
CA VAL A 239 -8.30 29.19 31.69
C VAL A 239 -7.68 30.32 32.48
N GLU A 240 -7.39 30.02 33.74
CA GLU A 240 -6.64 30.93 34.59
C GLU A 240 -5.25 31.20 34.02
N LYS A 241 -4.72 32.37 34.34
CA LYS A 241 -3.39 32.84 33.94
C LYS A 241 -2.28 31.81 34.23
N ASN A 242 -2.38 31.09 35.35
CA ASN A 242 -1.41 30.06 35.75
C ASN A 242 -1.35 28.87 34.77
N VAL A 243 -2.49 28.41 34.27
CA VAL A 243 -2.57 27.30 33.30
C VAL A 243 -2.08 27.75 31.92
N GLN A 244 -2.41 28.99 31.50
CA GLN A 244 -1.88 29.57 30.26
C GLN A 244 -0.36 29.75 30.31
N ASP A 245 0.17 30.23 31.44
CA ASP A 245 1.61 30.45 31.61
C ASP A 245 2.39 29.14 31.68
N MET A 246 1.82 28.07 32.26
CA MET A 246 2.48 26.76 32.29
C MET A 246 2.44 26.05 30.93
N ARG A 247 1.34 26.16 30.18
CA ARG A 247 1.27 25.65 28.80
C ARG A 247 2.38 26.26 27.94
N ARG A 248 2.66 27.56 28.10
CA ARG A 248 3.77 28.22 27.41
C ARG A 248 5.12 27.62 27.81
N ARG A 249 5.33 27.30 29.09
CA ARG A 249 6.56 26.66 29.58
C ARG A 249 6.74 25.26 28.98
N LEU A 250 5.70 24.43 29.00
CA LEU A 250 5.74 23.09 28.40
C LEU A 250 6.14 23.16 26.92
N TRP A 251 5.53 24.05 26.13
CA TRP A 251 5.90 24.20 24.71
C TRP A 251 7.29 24.80 24.51
N ASN A 252 7.78 25.63 25.43
CA ASN A 252 9.16 26.13 25.37
C ASN A 252 10.16 25.00 25.65
N GLU A 253 9.87 24.10 26.58
CA GLU A 253 10.68 22.89 26.82
C GLU A 253 10.64 21.96 25.61
N ALA A 254 9.45 21.72 25.04
CA ALA A 254 9.29 20.90 23.84
C ALA A 254 10.11 21.45 22.66
N LYS A 255 10.21 22.78 22.53
CA LYS A 255 11.04 23.45 21.50
C LYS A 255 12.54 23.26 21.68
N GLN A 256 12.99 22.86 22.87
CA GLN A 256 14.40 22.54 23.15
C GLN A 256 14.73 21.07 22.85
N GLN A 257 13.73 20.23 22.59
CA GLN A 257 13.88 18.82 22.26
C GLN A 257 13.83 18.59 20.75
N GLN A 258 14.39 17.47 20.30
CA GLN A 258 14.24 16.98 18.93
C GLN A 258 13.48 15.66 18.95
N PHE A 259 12.37 15.60 18.20
CA PHE A 259 11.54 14.39 18.12
C PHE A 259 11.76 13.71 16.77
N SER A 260 11.88 12.39 16.74
CA SER A 260 12.01 11.66 15.48
C SER A 260 10.65 11.48 14.79
N SER A 261 9.58 11.38 15.57
CA SER A 261 8.21 11.18 15.10
C SER A 261 7.16 11.90 15.98
N PHE A 262 5.92 11.95 15.51
CA PHE A 262 4.80 12.42 16.33
C PHE A 262 4.51 11.49 17.53
N ASP A 263 4.80 10.20 17.38
CA ASP A 263 4.64 9.24 18.48
C ASP A 263 5.62 9.53 19.61
N ASP A 264 6.89 9.84 19.27
CA ASP A 264 7.88 10.28 20.27
C ASP A 264 7.47 11.57 20.97
N LEU A 265 6.96 12.55 20.21
CA LEU A 265 6.41 13.78 20.77
C LEU A 265 5.28 13.46 21.76
N ASN A 266 4.34 12.59 21.38
CA ASN A 266 3.19 12.27 22.22
C ASN A 266 3.58 11.49 23.49
N ARG A 267 4.55 10.58 23.40
CA ARG A 267 5.12 9.88 24.57
C ARG A 267 5.78 10.87 25.54
N TRP A 268 6.53 11.83 25.00
CA TRP A 268 7.13 12.88 25.80
C TRP A 268 6.09 13.82 26.43
N LEU A 269 5.09 14.24 25.66
CA LEU A 269 3.99 15.10 26.14
C LEU A 269 3.21 14.42 27.27
N GLU A 270 2.88 13.14 27.13
CA GLU A 270 2.20 12.38 28.18
C GLU A 270 3.01 12.38 29.48
N THR A 271 4.29 11.99 29.38
CA THR A 271 5.21 11.95 30.52
C THR A 271 5.30 13.31 31.20
N ARG A 272 5.46 14.38 30.41
CA ARG A 272 5.60 15.73 30.95
C ARG A 272 4.29 16.26 31.55
N CYS A 273 3.14 15.96 30.95
CA CYS A 273 1.84 16.33 31.53
C CYS A 273 1.64 15.68 32.90
N ARG A 274 1.93 14.39 33.03
CA ARG A 274 1.83 13.66 34.31
C ARG A 274 2.76 14.25 35.38
N ALA A 275 4.01 14.55 35.02
CA ALA A 275 4.94 15.21 35.94
C ALA A 275 4.40 16.57 36.43
N LEU A 276 3.84 17.37 35.52
CA LEU A 276 3.23 18.66 35.86
C LEU A 276 2.01 18.53 36.77
N TRP A 277 1.26 17.43 36.73
CA TRP A 277 0.14 17.23 37.65
C TRP A 277 0.60 17.19 39.12
N SER A 278 1.78 16.62 39.39
CA SER A 278 2.38 16.58 40.72
C SER A 278 3.06 17.90 41.11
N GLU A 279 3.56 18.68 40.14
CA GLU A 279 4.24 19.95 40.41
C GLU A 279 3.27 21.12 40.64
N ILE A 280 2.11 21.10 39.99
CA ILE A 280 1.17 22.22 39.98
C ILE A 280 0.18 22.11 41.14
N GLN A 281 0.04 23.20 41.88
CA GLN A 281 -0.98 23.36 42.91
C GLN A 281 -2.34 23.71 42.29
N HIS A 282 -3.40 23.13 42.84
CA HIS A 282 -4.77 23.42 42.43
C HIS A 282 -5.12 24.88 42.75
N PRO A 283 -5.70 25.64 41.80
CA PRO A 283 -5.91 27.07 41.98
C PRO A 283 -6.92 27.41 43.08
N ASP A 284 -7.94 26.58 43.24
CA ASP A 284 -8.99 26.77 44.24
C ASP A 284 -8.64 26.15 45.62
N TYR A 285 -7.62 25.27 45.69
CA TYR A 285 -7.30 24.51 46.90
C TYR A 285 -5.79 24.56 47.21
N ALA A 286 -5.41 25.37 48.18
CA ALA A 286 -4.02 25.51 48.59
C ALA A 286 -3.49 24.21 49.22
N GLY A 287 -2.28 23.79 48.81
CA GLY A 287 -1.62 22.59 49.33
C GLY A 287 -2.02 21.28 48.65
N ILE A 288 -2.99 21.32 47.73
CA ILE A 288 -3.43 20.16 46.94
C ILE A 288 -2.85 20.29 45.53
N THR A 289 -2.19 19.24 45.03
CA THR A 289 -1.70 19.21 43.64
C THR A 289 -2.80 18.85 42.66
N LEU A 290 -2.58 19.05 41.36
CA LEU A 290 -3.54 18.57 40.35
C LEU A 290 -3.65 17.04 40.37
N ALA A 291 -2.56 16.33 40.69
CA ALA A 291 -2.56 14.88 40.84
C ALA A 291 -3.47 14.43 41.99
N ASP A 292 -3.37 15.05 43.16
CA ASP A 292 -4.24 14.76 44.31
C ASP A 292 -5.72 15.05 43.97
N ALA A 293 -5.98 16.17 43.30
CA ALA A 293 -7.33 16.52 42.86
C ALA A 293 -7.88 15.54 41.81
N LEU A 294 -7.03 15.04 40.91
CA LEU A 294 -7.38 14.03 39.91
C LEU A 294 -7.72 12.69 40.56
N GLU A 295 -6.94 12.24 41.54
CA GLU A 295 -7.20 11.00 42.29
C GLU A 295 -8.60 11.03 42.92
N GLN A 296 -9.00 12.17 43.51
CA GLN A 296 -10.35 12.33 44.05
C GLN A 296 -11.41 12.39 42.93
N GLU A 297 -11.12 13.04 41.81
CA GLU A 297 -12.06 13.15 40.69
C GLU A 297 -12.31 11.80 40.01
N GLN A 298 -11.30 10.92 39.94
CA GLN A 298 -11.38 9.59 39.32
C GLN A 298 -12.50 8.72 39.90
N LEU A 299 -12.83 8.89 41.19
CA LEU A 299 -13.94 8.19 41.84
C LEU A 299 -15.32 8.54 41.26
N TYR A 300 -15.43 9.68 40.56
CA TYR A 300 -16.65 10.18 39.95
C TYR A 300 -16.65 10.07 38.41
N LEU A 301 -15.53 9.66 37.82
CA LEU A 301 -15.43 9.41 36.38
C LEU A 301 -16.05 8.06 36.04
N MET A 302 -16.59 7.96 34.83
CA MET A 302 -16.89 6.66 34.24
C MET A 302 -15.59 5.90 34.00
N PRO A 303 -15.50 4.60 34.35
CA PRO A 303 -14.33 3.79 34.05
C PRO A 303 -14.02 3.83 32.56
N MET A 304 -12.73 3.92 32.22
CA MET A 304 -12.29 3.93 30.83
C MET A 304 -12.61 2.58 30.16
N PRO A 305 -13.47 2.51 29.13
CA PRO A 305 -13.70 1.29 28.38
C PRO A 305 -12.50 0.99 27.46
N ALA A 306 -12.58 -0.09 26.68
CA ALA A 306 -11.60 -0.35 25.63
C ALA A 306 -11.49 0.88 24.69
N PRO A 307 -10.30 1.16 24.11
CA PRO A 307 -10.13 2.24 23.15
C PRO A 307 -11.18 2.22 22.04
N PHE A 308 -11.79 3.37 21.75
CA PHE A 308 -12.71 3.52 20.63
C PHE A 308 -11.97 3.24 19.32
N ASP A 309 -12.54 2.38 18.50
CA ASP A 309 -12.01 2.07 17.18
C ASP A 309 -12.28 3.23 16.22
N GLY A 310 -11.32 4.18 16.19
CA GLY A 310 -11.46 5.53 15.62
C GLY A 310 -11.06 5.70 14.16
N TYR A 311 -11.10 4.66 13.32
CA TYR A 311 -10.73 4.84 11.90
C TYR A 311 -11.77 5.64 11.10
N ILE A 312 -11.32 6.24 10.00
CA ILE A 312 -12.20 6.72 8.93
C ILE A 312 -12.09 5.77 7.74
N GLU A 313 -13.23 5.25 7.29
CA GLU A 313 -13.27 4.35 6.15
C GLU A 313 -13.30 5.13 4.84
N VAL A 314 -12.40 4.77 3.92
CA VAL A 314 -12.35 5.29 2.56
C VAL A 314 -12.31 4.13 1.59
N LEU A 315 -13.27 4.07 0.66
CA LEU A 315 -13.23 3.08 -0.42
C LEU A 315 -12.22 3.50 -1.49
N ALA A 316 -11.31 2.61 -1.84
CA ALA A 316 -10.28 2.85 -2.83
C ALA A 316 -10.18 1.69 -3.82
N ARG A 317 -9.83 2.02 -5.07
CA ARG A 317 -9.53 1.02 -6.11
C ARG A 317 -8.04 0.72 -6.13
N VAL A 318 -7.68 -0.55 -6.06
CA VAL A 318 -6.28 -0.99 -6.20
C VAL A 318 -5.86 -0.88 -7.67
N SER A 319 -4.74 -0.22 -7.93
CA SER A 319 -4.18 -0.07 -9.28
C SER A 319 -3.64 -1.41 -9.83
N SER A 320 -3.34 -1.44 -11.13
CA SER A 320 -2.62 -2.56 -11.77
C SER A 320 -1.20 -2.76 -11.22
N THR A 321 -0.61 -1.72 -10.62
CA THR A 321 0.69 -1.77 -9.92
C THR A 321 0.56 -2.15 -8.44
N CYS A 322 -0.61 -2.64 -8.02
CA CYS A 322 -0.90 -3.09 -6.65
C CYS A 322 -0.78 -1.97 -5.61
N LEU A 323 -1.20 -0.75 -5.97
CA LEU A 323 -1.16 0.42 -5.08
C LEU A 323 -2.57 0.95 -4.83
N VAL A 324 -2.83 1.43 -3.62
CA VAL A 324 -3.98 2.29 -3.29
C VAL A 324 -3.51 3.71 -3.00
N THR A 325 -4.25 4.69 -3.50
CA THR A 325 -3.94 6.10 -3.29
C THR A 325 -4.85 6.68 -2.21
N LEU A 326 -4.26 7.25 -1.16
CA LEU A 326 -4.95 7.93 -0.07
C LEU A 326 -4.24 9.27 0.20
N GLN A 327 -4.97 10.38 0.10
CA GLN A 327 -4.45 11.73 0.37
C GLN A 327 -3.12 12.03 -0.36
N ARG A 328 -3.02 11.68 -1.66
CA ARG A 328 -1.83 11.78 -2.53
C ARG A 328 -0.68 10.82 -2.23
N ASN A 329 -0.75 10.07 -1.13
CA ASN A 329 0.20 9.01 -0.83
C ASN A 329 -0.28 7.68 -1.41
N ARG A 330 0.67 6.81 -1.73
CA ARG A 330 0.41 5.49 -2.30
C ARG A 330 0.92 4.40 -1.38
N TYR A 331 0.13 3.35 -1.21
CA TYR A 331 0.46 2.22 -0.34
C TYR A 331 0.28 0.93 -1.11
N SER A 332 1.25 0.03 -0.99
CA SER A 332 1.17 -1.26 -1.67
C SER A 332 0.12 -2.18 -1.06
N VAL A 333 -0.41 -3.09 -1.86
CA VAL A 333 -1.43 -4.07 -1.48
C VAL A 333 -1.04 -5.41 -2.07
N PRO A 334 -1.35 -6.57 -1.44
CA PRO A 334 -1.09 -7.87 -2.02
C PRO A 334 -1.61 -7.98 -3.46
N CYS A 335 -0.75 -8.44 -4.38
CA CYS A 335 -1.03 -8.43 -5.81
C CYS A 335 -2.31 -9.18 -6.24
N ARG A 336 -2.79 -10.13 -5.42
CA ARG A 336 -4.08 -10.81 -5.61
C ARG A 336 -5.28 -9.84 -5.62
N LEU A 337 -5.13 -8.66 -5.03
CA LEU A 337 -6.17 -7.62 -4.95
C LEU A 337 -6.06 -6.56 -6.06
N ALA A 338 -5.13 -6.71 -7.01
CA ALA A 338 -4.99 -5.77 -8.12
C ALA A 338 -6.32 -5.58 -8.88
N ASN A 339 -6.68 -4.34 -9.19
CA ASN A 339 -7.93 -3.94 -9.84
C ASN A 339 -9.23 -4.24 -9.05
N GLN A 340 -9.14 -4.57 -7.76
CA GLN A 340 -10.30 -4.76 -6.89
C GLN A 340 -10.60 -3.48 -6.08
N MET A 341 -11.81 -3.40 -5.53
CA MET A 341 -12.18 -2.36 -4.56
C MET A 341 -11.83 -2.87 -3.16
N VAL A 342 -11.23 -2.00 -2.34
CA VAL A 342 -10.89 -2.29 -0.94
C VAL A 342 -11.36 -1.15 -0.05
N ALA A 343 -11.66 -1.47 1.21
CA ALA A 343 -11.86 -0.47 2.23
C ALA A 343 -10.49 -0.11 2.84
N VAL A 344 -10.25 1.18 3.04
CA VAL A 344 -9.05 1.67 3.72
C VAL A 344 -9.49 2.30 5.03
N HIS A 345 -9.14 1.66 6.13
CA HIS A 345 -9.34 2.16 7.48
C HIS A 345 -8.18 3.06 7.84
N GLN A 346 -8.44 4.37 7.86
CA GLN A 346 -7.44 5.38 8.16
C GLN A 346 -7.45 5.72 9.65
N TYR A 347 -6.34 5.42 10.33
CA TYR A 347 -6.07 5.86 11.71
C TYR A 347 -5.12 7.06 11.71
N ALA A 348 -4.86 7.62 12.89
CA ALA A 348 -3.98 8.77 13.06
C ALA A 348 -2.52 8.46 12.67
N ASP A 349 -2.04 7.27 13.01
CA ASP A 349 -0.65 6.80 12.88
C ASP A 349 -0.44 5.75 11.78
N ARG A 350 -1.50 5.01 11.43
CA ARG A 350 -1.44 3.90 10.46
C ARG A 350 -2.65 3.89 9.52
N ILE A 351 -2.55 3.04 8.51
CA ILE A 351 -3.67 2.65 7.65
C ILE A 351 -3.77 1.12 7.60
N GLU A 352 -5.00 0.63 7.55
CA GLU A 352 -5.30 -0.78 7.37
C GLU A 352 -6.15 -0.94 6.11
N ILE A 353 -5.70 -1.79 5.20
CA ILE A 353 -6.40 -2.10 3.96
C ILE A 353 -7.20 -3.37 4.19
N VAL A 354 -8.51 -3.27 4.12
CA VAL A 354 -9.46 -4.33 4.42
C VAL A 354 -10.15 -4.80 3.15
N HIS A 355 -10.22 -6.12 3.00
CA HIS A 355 -10.91 -6.77 1.90
C HIS A 355 -11.67 -8.00 2.43
N ASN A 356 -12.96 -8.12 2.13
CA ASN A 356 -13.83 -9.19 2.64
C ASN A 356 -13.76 -9.36 4.18
N ASN A 357 -13.83 -8.24 4.91
CA ASN A 357 -13.74 -8.19 6.39
C ASN A 357 -12.43 -8.75 6.99
N ALA A 358 -11.36 -8.88 6.20
CA ALA A 358 -10.04 -9.25 6.69
C ALA A 358 -9.01 -8.18 6.32
N ILE A 359 -8.08 -7.91 7.24
CA ILE A 359 -6.95 -7.01 7.00
C ILE A 359 -6.02 -7.68 5.99
N ALA A 360 -5.86 -7.05 4.83
CA ALA A 360 -5.01 -7.52 3.75
C ALA A 360 -3.60 -6.92 3.79
N ALA A 361 -3.47 -5.69 4.29
CA ALA A 361 -2.20 -5.00 4.47
C ALA A 361 -2.32 -3.92 5.56
N CYS A 362 -1.21 -3.62 6.22
CA CYS A 362 -1.10 -2.53 7.19
C CYS A 362 0.15 -1.70 6.88
N HIS A 363 0.03 -0.38 6.95
CA HIS A 363 1.15 0.54 6.72
C HIS A 363 1.15 1.65 7.76
N THR A 364 2.34 2.10 8.16
CA THR A 364 2.50 3.40 8.84
C THR A 364 2.01 4.51 7.92
N ARG A 365 1.26 5.47 8.47
CA ARG A 365 0.69 6.57 7.71
C ARG A 365 1.79 7.56 7.31
N LEU A 366 1.87 7.84 6.01
CA LEU A 366 2.77 8.83 5.45
C LEU A 366 2.21 10.24 5.68
N LEU A 367 3.05 11.13 6.21
CA LEU A 367 2.67 12.48 6.66
C LEU A 367 2.82 13.54 5.56
N ASP A 368 3.81 13.37 4.68
CA ASP A 368 4.07 14.28 3.57
C ASP A 368 3.26 13.85 2.33
N SER A 369 3.26 14.66 1.27
CA SER A 369 2.50 14.34 0.05
C SER A 369 3.35 13.62 -1.00
N ASP A 370 2.68 12.88 -1.89
CA ASP A 370 3.25 12.23 -3.07
C ASP A 370 4.28 11.13 -2.78
N GLN A 371 4.29 10.59 -1.56
CA GLN A 371 5.15 9.49 -1.14
C GLN A 371 4.53 8.13 -1.48
N VAL A 372 5.37 7.08 -1.49
CA VAL A 372 4.95 5.70 -1.71
C VAL A 372 5.53 4.80 -0.62
N SER A 373 4.69 4.04 0.06
CA SER A 373 5.11 2.98 0.99
C SER A 373 4.94 1.63 0.31
N TYR A 374 6.05 0.94 0.09
CA TYR A 374 6.07 -0.41 -0.45
C TYR A 374 6.32 -1.42 0.67
N ASP A 375 5.51 -2.48 0.68
CA ASP A 375 5.90 -3.77 1.22
C ASP A 375 6.20 -4.68 0.02
N TRP A 376 7.45 -5.09 -0.11
CA TRP A 376 7.91 -5.93 -1.20
C TRP A 376 7.29 -7.32 -1.17
N GLN A 377 6.82 -7.79 0.00
CA GLN A 377 6.19 -9.10 0.15
C GLN A 377 4.89 -9.19 -0.65
N HIS A 378 4.18 -8.06 -0.82
CA HIS A 378 2.97 -7.98 -1.64
C HIS A 378 3.18 -8.39 -3.11
N TYR A 379 4.42 -8.32 -3.60
CA TYR A 379 4.79 -8.57 -4.98
C TYR A 379 5.43 -9.95 -5.22
N ILE A 380 5.64 -10.77 -4.17
CA ILE A 380 6.26 -12.11 -4.28
C ILE A 380 5.58 -12.99 -5.35
N PRO A 381 4.23 -13.15 -5.38
CA PRO A 381 3.58 -13.99 -6.39
C PRO A 381 3.74 -13.48 -7.83
N VAL A 382 3.99 -12.19 -8.02
CA VAL A 382 4.29 -11.61 -9.34
C VAL A 382 5.72 -11.93 -9.75
N ILE A 383 6.66 -11.85 -8.81
CA ILE A 383 8.07 -12.15 -9.05
C ILE A 383 8.32 -13.62 -9.37
N GLU A 384 7.61 -14.54 -8.73
CA GLU A 384 7.67 -15.97 -9.10
C GLU A 384 7.37 -16.20 -10.58
N LYS A 385 6.37 -15.49 -11.12
CA LYS A 385 5.97 -15.58 -12.53
C LYS A 385 6.84 -14.73 -13.46
N LYS A 386 7.34 -13.59 -12.96
CA LYS A 386 8.13 -12.61 -13.72
C LYS A 386 9.41 -12.20 -12.97
N PRO A 387 10.41 -13.09 -12.87
CA PRO A 387 11.62 -12.85 -12.06
C PRO A 387 12.42 -11.61 -12.48
N GLY A 388 12.38 -11.25 -13.76
CA GLY A 388 13.10 -10.08 -14.29
C GLY A 388 12.66 -8.74 -13.68
N ALA A 389 11.47 -8.66 -13.06
CA ALA A 389 11.03 -7.47 -12.37
C ALA A 389 11.84 -7.15 -11.08
N LEU A 390 12.61 -8.11 -10.56
CA LEU A 390 13.54 -7.87 -9.44
C LEU A 390 14.67 -6.88 -9.74
N ARG A 391 14.98 -6.63 -11.03
CA ARG A 391 16.13 -5.79 -11.40
C ARG A 391 15.90 -4.32 -11.11
N ASN A 392 14.73 -3.81 -11.51
CA ASN A 392 14.39 -2.39 -11.48
C ASN A 392 13.03 -2.15 -10.79
N GLY A 393 12.47 -3.15 -10.10
CA GLY A 393 11.20 -3.04 -9.41
C GLY A 393 11.36 -2.16 -8.16
N ALA A 394 10.67 -1.02 -8.14
CA ALA A 394 10.72 -0.08 -7.02
C ALA A 394 10.47 -0.71 -5.63
N PRO A 395 9.55 -1.70 -5.46
CA PRO A 395 9.36 -2.33 -4.15
C PRO A 395 10.60 -3.04 -3.61
N PHE A 396 11.49 -3.53 -4.49
CA PHE A 396 12.66 -4.32 -4.12
C PHE A 396 13.93 -3.49 -3.91
N ALA A 397 13.83 -2.16 -4.00
CA ALA A 397 14.97 -1.27 -3.78
C ALA A 397 15.45 -1.29 -2.31
N GLU A 398 14.53 -1.48 -1.37
CA GLU A 398 14.77 -1.46 0.08
C GLU A 398 14.64 -2.87 0.68
N LEU A 399 15.18 -3.88 -0.01
CA LEU A 399 15.26 -5.23 0.56
C LEU A 399 16.21 -5.25 1.78
N PRO A 400 15.95 -6.10 2.79
CA PRO A 400 16.88 -6.35 3.87
C PRO A 400 18.31 -6.66 3.39
N VAL A 401 19.31 -6.19 4.15
CA VAL A 401 20.74 -6.28 3.78
C VAL A 401 21.17 -7.71 3.40
N PRO A 402 20.80 -8.79 4.14
CA PRO A 402 21.18 -10.15 3.76
C PRO A 402 20.64 -10.56 2.37
N LEU A 403 19.42 -10.15 2.03
CA LEU A 403 18.80 -10.44 0.75
C LEU A 403 19.47 -9.66 -0.41
N LEU A 404 19.90 -8.42 -0.16
CA LEU A 404 20.68 -7.64 -1.13
C LEU A 404 22.07 -8.24 -1.37
N GLN A 405 22.73 -8.71 -0.31
CA GLN A 405 24.02 -9.39 -0.40
C GLN A 405 23.88 -10.71 -1.19
N LEU A 406 22.85 -11.50 -0.90
CA LEU A 406 22.52 -12.71 -1.66
C LEU A 406 22.27 -12.41 -3.13
N GLN A 407 21.46 -11.39 -3.45
CA GLN A 407 21.19 -10.99 -4.83
C GLN A 407 22.50 -10.63 -5.57
N THR A 408 23.42 -9.93 -4.89
CA THR A 408 24.73 -9.56 -5.43
C THR A 408 25.61 -10.79 -5.67
N ALA A 409 25.66 -11.72 -4.71
CA ALA A 409 26.43 -12.96 -4.82
C ALA A 409 25.92 -13.85 -5.97
N LEU A 410 24.59 -14.02 -6.08
CA LEU A 410 23.95 -14.78 -7.16
C LEU A 410 24.24 -14.17 -8.54
N ARG A 411 24.21 -12.83 -8.67
CA ARG A 411 24.50 -12.15 -9.94
C ARG A 411 25.95 -12.31 -10.40
N ARG A 412 26.91 -12.42 -9.48
CA ARG A 412 28.33 -12.66 -9.79
C ARG A 412 28.58 -14.07 -10.30
N ARG A 413 27.88 -15.07 -9.74
CA ARG A 413 28.07 -16.48 -10.07
C ARG A 413 27.26 -16.92 -11.29
N GLU A 414 25.96 -16.61 -11.31
CA GLU A 414 25.00 -17.15 -12.29
C GLU A 414 24.09 -16.03 -12.85
N ARG A 415 24.69 -15.10 -13.60
CA ARG A 415 24.00 -13.89 -14.09
C ARG A 415 22.68 -14.14 -14.82
N GLN A 416 22.53 -15.27 -15.51
CA GLN A 416 21.30 -15.61 -16.25
C GLN A 416 20.17 -16.16 -15.37
N GLN A 417 20.50 -16.83 -14.26
CA GLN A 417 19.52 -17.48 -13.38
C GLN A 417 19.34 -16.78 -12.03
N ALA A 418 20.20 -15.83 -11.68
CA ALA A 418 20.20 -15.12 -10.41
C ALA A 418 18.80 -14.61 -10.00
N ASP A 419 18.07 -13.98 -10.92
CA ASP A 419 16.73 -13.46 -10.62
C ASP A 419 15.72 -14.58 -10.33
N ARG A 420 15.82 -15.73 -11.01
CA ARG A 420 14.96 -16.90 -10.77
C ARG A 420 15.28 -17.56 -9.43
N ILE A 421 16.56 -17.68 -9.09
CA ILE A 421 17.00 -18.24 -7.80
C ILE A 421 16.54 -17.31 -6.67
N MET A 422 16.73 -15.99 -6.84
CA MET A 422 16.27 -15.00 -5.87
C MET A 422 14.75 -15.04 -5.70
N ALA A 423 13.98 -15.14 -6.78
CA ALA A 423 12.53 -15.29 -6.72
C ALA A 423 12.10 -16.52 -5.90
N LYS A 424 12.79 -17.67 -6.07
CA LYS A 424 12.56 -18.89 -5.27
C LYS A 424 12.89 -18.70 -3.79
N VAL A 425 13.92 -17.93 -3.46
CA VAL A 425 14.26 -17.63 -2.06
C VAL A 425 13.19 -16.73 -1.44
N LEU A 426 12.76 -15.68 -2.15
CA LEU A 426 11.71 -14.78 -1.67
C LEU A 426 10.36 -15.49 -1.49
N SER A 427 10.05 -16.51 -2.29
CA SER A 427 8.84 -17.33 -2.11
C SER A 427 8.82 -18.16 -0.82
N LEU A 428 9.94 -18.32 -0.12
CA LEU A 428 10.02 -19.01 1.16
C LEU A 428 9.58 -18.13 2.34
N VAL A 429 9.52 -16.80 2.15
CA VAL A 429 9.22 -15.84 3.22
C VAL A 429 7.80 -16.01 3.78
N PRO A 430 6.75 -16.16 2.95
CA PRO A 430 5.40 -16.37 3.48
C PRO A 430 5.22 -17.68 4.26
N THR A 431 6.08 -18.69 4.06
CA THR A 431 5.97 -20.01 4.71
C THR A 431 6.93 -20.20 5.89
N HIS A 432 8.04 -19.44 5.94
CA HIS A 432 9.07 -19.60 6.98
C HIS A 432 9.27 -18.39 7.89
N GLU A 433 8.49 -17.32 7.73
CA GLU A 433 8.69 -16.02 8.38
C GLU A 433 9.97 -15.31 7.90
N LEU A 434 9.98 -13.98 7.95
CA LEU A 434 11.08 -13.20 7.38
C LEU A 434 12.41 -13.46 8.11
N GLU A 435 12.41 -13.42 9.44
CA GLU A 435 13.63 -13.55 10.25
C GLU A 435 14.36 -14.87 10.02
N ALA A 436 13.64 -16.00 9.97
CA ALA A 436 14.26 -17.29 9.71
C ALA A 436 14.90 -17.35 8.32
N VAL A 437 14.29 -16.72 7.31
CA VAL A 437 14.86 -16.62 5.96
C VAL A 437 16.10 -15.74 5.96
N LEU A 438 16.11 -14.61 6.69
CA LEU A 438 17.28 -13.75 6.79
C LEU A 438 18.46 -14.50 7.43
N VAL A 439 18.24 -15.18 8.55
CA VAL A 439 19.26 -16.00 9.23
C VAL A 439 19.78 -17.10 8.31
N ALA A 440 18.88 -17.81 7.62
CA ALA A 440 19.29 -18.86 6.68
C ALA A 440 20.12 -18.31 5.53
N VAL A 441 19.80 -17.11 5.03
CA VAL A 441 20.56 -16.44 3.97
C VAL A 441 21.95 -16.02 4.45
N GLU A 442 22.08 -15.51 5.67
CA GLU A 442 23.37 -15.17 6.27
C GLU A 442 24.28 -16.41 6.39
N LEU A 443 23.77 -17.51 6.94
CA LEU A 443 24.51 -18.77 7.04
C LEU A 443 24.96 -19.31 5.67
N VAL A 444 24.11 -19.17 4.65
CA VAL A 444 24.45 -19.58 3.27
C VAL A 444 25.48 -18.65 2.62
N LEU A 445 25.46 -17.36 2.95
CA LEU A 445 26.47 -16.41 2.50
C LEU A 445 27.83 -16.70 3.13
N GLU A 446 27.88 -17.05 4.42
CA GLU A 446 29.09 -17.47 5.13
C GLU A 446 29.69 -18.76 4.54
N SER A 447 28.85 -19.70 4.11
CA SER A 447 29.31 -20.95 3.50
C SER A 447 29.90 -20.77 2.09
N GLY A 448 29.72 -19.60 1.46
CA GLY A 448 30.25 -19.24 0.14
C GLY A 448 29.53 -19.86 -1.07
N VAL A 449 28.50 -20.69 -0.89
CA VAL A 449 27.79 -21.36 -1.98
C VAL A 449 26.30 -21.00 -1.94
N PRO A 450 25.91 -19.83 -2.50
CA PRO A 450 24.52 -19.40 -2.50
C PRO A 450 23.72 -20.20 -3.53
N SER A 451 22.69 -20.92 -3.07
CA SER A 451 21.65 -21.54 -3.89
C SER A 451 20.32 -21.55 -3.14
N ALA A 452 19.20 -21.58 -3.87
CA ALA A 452 17.87 -21.65 -3.25
C ALA A 452 17.67 -22.96 -2.45
N GLU A 453 18.26 -24.06 -2.91
CA GLU A 453 18.21 -25.36 -2.23
C GLU A 453 18.99 -25.34 -0.92
N HIS A 454 20.13 -24.63 -0.88
CA HIS A 454 20.92 -24.48 0.34
C HIS A 454 20.15 -23.67 1.38
N VAL A 455 19.53 -22.55 0.99
CA VAL A 455 18.67 -21.75 1.87
C VAL A 455 17.51 -22.60 2.41
N SER A 456 16.85 -23.37 1.54
CA SER A 456 15.77 -24.28 1.95
C SER A 456 16.23 -25.35 2.95
N ASN A 457 17.42 -25.94 2.74
CA ASN A 457 18.00 -26.93 3.65
C ASN A 457 18.36 -26.32 5.02
N VAL A 458 18.94 -25.12 5.03
CA VAL A 458 19.23 -24.42 6.29
C VAL A 458 17.94 -24.07 7.03
N LEU A 459 16.91 -23.59 6.33
CA LEU A 459 15.59 -23.36 6.92
C LEU A 459 14.96 -24.63 7.51
N ALA A 460 15.09 -25.76 6.82
CA ALA A 460 14.62 -27.05 7.32
C ALA A 460 15.36 -27.43 8.61
N ARG A 461 16.69 -27.25 8.66
CA ARG A 461 17.52 -27.49 9.86
C ARG A 461 17.17 -26.59 11.04
N LEU A 462 16.91 -25.31 10.79
CA LEU A 462 16.47 -24.37 11.83
C LEU A 462 15.11 -24.74 12.43
N LYS A 463 14.24 -25.40 11.65
CA LYS A 463 12.92 -25.87 12.09
C LYS A 463 12.92 -27.33 12.60
N HIS A 464 14.04 -28.04 12.52
CA HIS A 464 14.09 -29.43 12.97
C HIS A 464 13.88 -29.47 14.48
N THR A 465 12.85 -30.22 14.91
CA THR A 465 12.64 -30.57 16.32
C THR A 465 13.80 -31.43 16.80
N ASP A 466 14.16 -31.30 18.08
CA ASP A 466 15.21 -32.10 18.70
C ASP A 466 15.00 -33.59 18.37
N VAL A 467 16.09 -34.24 17.95
CA VAL A 467 16.08 -35.69 17.73
C VAL A 467 15.63 -36.32 19.06
N PRO A 468 14.60 -37.20 19.06
CA PRO A 468 14.16 -37.83 20.29
C PRO A 468 15.35 -38.50 20.97
N ALA A 469 15.42 -38.38 22.30
CA ALA A 469 16.51 -38.94 23.08
C ALA A 469 16.72 -40.42 22.68
N SER A 470 17.95 -40.76 22.27
CA SER A 470 18.30 -42.13 21.96
C SER A 470 18.03 -42.98 23.20
N VAL A 471 17.07 -43.89 23.12
CA VAL A 471 16.81 -44.85 24.19
C VAL A 471 17.95 -45.86 24.17
N GLU A 472 18.69 -45.99 25.29
CA GLU A 472 19.61 -47.11 25.45
C GLU A 472 18.80 -48.41 25.50
N THR A 473 18.85 -49.19 24.42
CA THR A 473 18.20 -50.50 24.36
C THR A 473 19.26 -51.59 24.47
N THR A 474 18.96 -52.65 25.21
CA THR A 474 19.78 -53.88 25.26
C THR A 474 19.59 -54.76 24.01
N LEU A 475 18.77 -54.32 23.05
CA LEU A 475 18.53 -55.03 21.80
C LEU A 475 19.76 -54.86 20.90
N LYS A 476 20.58 -55.91 20.83
CA LYS A 476 21.64 -56.00 19.83
C LYS A 476 20.99 -56.36 18.49
N LEU A 477 21.18 -55.51 17.49
CA LEU A 477 20.85 -55.84 16.12
C LEU A 477 21.72 -57.04 15.71
N ASN A 478 21.09 -58.13 15.29
CA ASN A 478 21.82 -59.30 14.78
C ASN A 478 22.60 -58.95 13.50
N GLU A 479 22.13 -57.96 12.75
CA GLU A 479 22.83 -57.36 11.61
C GLU A 479 22.82 -55.84 11.79
N GLU A 480 23.98 -55.25 12.06
CA GLU A 480 24.12 -53.80 12.13
C GLU A 480 23.96 -53.19 10.74
N PRO A 481 23.17 -52.10 10.59
CA PRO A 481 23.05 -51.41 9.32
C PRO A 481 24.38 -50.76 8.95
N GLN A 482 25.15 -51.41 8.09
CA GLN A 482 26.33 -50.79 7.49
C GLN A 482 25.88 -49.71 6.50
N ALA A 483 26.42 -48.50 6.65
CA ALA A 483 26.30 -47.43 5.67
C ALA A 483 27.14 -47.76 4.43
N ASP A 484 26.73 -48.77 3.68
CA ASP A 484 27.37 -49.24 2.47
C ASP A 484 26.80 -48.51 1.26
N THR A 485 27.43 -47.39 0.88
CA THR A 485 27.06 -46.64 -0.33
C THR A 485 27.25 -47.45 -1.61
N ALA A 486 28.07 -48.51 -1.61
CA ALA A 486 28.23 -49.41 -2.75
C ALA A 486 26.99 -50.29 -2.99
N ARG A 487 26.02 -50.31 -2.07
CA ARG A 487 24.70 -50.94 -2.28
C ARG A 487 23.93 -50.27 -3.43
N TYR A 488 24.13 -48.96 -3.63
CA TYR A 488 23.60 -48.23 -4.79
C TYR A 488 24.33 -48.59 -6.10
N ASP A 489 25.64 -48.81 -6.03
CA ASP A 489 26.42 -49.25 -7.19
C ASP A 489 26.05 -50.67 -7.63
N ARG A 490 25.64 -51.53 -6.69
CA ARG A 490 25.10 -52.87 -6.99
C ARG A 490 23.73 -52.81 -7.67
N LEU A 491 22.93 -51.77 -7.43
CA LEU A 491 21.69 -51.52 -8.19
C LEU A 491 21.97 -51.10 -9.64
N ASN A 492 23.08 -50.40 -9.89
CA ASN A 492 23.55 -50.08 -11.25
C ASN A 492 24.16 -51.28 -12.01
N LYS A 493 24.49 -52.37 -11.32
CA LYS A 493 24.97 -53.64 -11.91
C LYS A 493 23.86 -54.64 -12.23
N GLN A 494 22.58 -54.29 -12.03
CA GLN A 494 21.53 -55.04 -12.69
C GLN A 494 21.67 -54.80 -14.19
N GLU A 495 22.34 -55.72 -14.89
CA GLU A 495 22.18 -55.88 -16.33
C GLU A 495 20.68 -55.80 -16.62
N VAL A 496 20.24 -54.73 -17.27
CA VAL A 496 18.87 -54.62 -17.74
C VAL A 496 18.67 -55.85 -18.64
N PRO A 497 17.87 -56.85 -18.23
CA PRO A 497 17.79 -58.09 -19.00
C PRO A 497 17.30 -57.72 -20.40
N HIS A 498 17.94 -58.25 -21.44
CA HIS A 498 17.69 -57.88 -22.85
C HIS A 498 16.23 -57.99 -23.28
N VAL A 499 15.46 -58.79 -22.53
CA VAL A 499 14.00 -58.90 -22.58
C VAL A 499 13.31 -57.54 -22.40
N CYS A 500 13.87 -56.61 -21.60
CA CYS A 500 13.29 -55.32 -21.29
C CYS A 500 13.37 -54.32 -22.47
N ILE A 501 14.50 -54.25 -23.20
CA ILE A 501 14.65 -53.33 -24.35
C ILE A 501 13.79 -53.77 -25.53
N LEU A 502 13.76 -55.08 -25.84
CA LEU A 502 12.87 -55.62 -26.88
C LEU A 502 11.39 -55.43 -26.51
N ALA A 503 11.03 -55.59 -25.24
CA ALA A 503 9.68 -55.31 -24.75
C ALA A 503 9.33 -53.82 -24.87
N GLN A 504 10.27 -52.91 -24.54
CA GLN A 504 10.08 -51.47 -24.68
C GLN A 504 9.93 -51.03 -26.14
N PHE A 505 10.76 -51.54 -27.06
CA PHE A 505 10.59 -51.26 -28.49
C PHE A 505 9.21 -51.71 -29.00
N LYS A 506 8.74 -52.89 -28.60
CA LYS A 506 7.39 -53.36 -28.94
C LYS A 506 6.30 -52.49 -28.31
N ALA A 507 6.44 -52.08 -27.04
CA ALA A 507 5.49 -51.19 -26.36
C ALA A 507 5.40 -49.81 -27.04
N LEU A 508 6.53 -49.29 -27.51
CA LEU A 508 6.63 -48.03 -28.26
C LEU A 508 6.29 -48.18 -29.76
N LYS A 509 5.87 -49.38 -30.20
CA LYS A 509 5.55 -49.72 -31.60
C LYS A 509 6.71 -49.51 -32.59
N LEU A 510 7.95 -49.68 -32.10
CA LEU A 510 9.21 -49.62 -32.86
C LEU A 510 9.62 -51.01 -33.34
N TYR A 511 8.88 -51.56 -34.31
CA TYR A 511 9.02 -52.96 -34.71
C TYR A 511 10.28 -53.25 -35.53
N GLY A 512 10.76 -52.29 -36.34
CA GLY A 512 11.99 -52.44 -37.13
C GLY A 512 13.24 -52.38 -36.25
N MET A 513 13.22 -51.53 -35.21
CA MET A 513 14.26 -51.58 -34.17
C MET A 513 14.26 -52.91 -33.44
N ALA A 514 13.09 -53.41 -33.07
CA ALA A 514 12.98 -54.68 -32.35
C ALA A 514 13.50 -55.87 -33.16
N SER A 515 13.31 -55.89 -34.48
CA SER A 515 13.84 -56.96 -35.35
C SER A 515 15.35 -56.90 -35.53
N SER A 516 15.92 -55.70 -35.72
CA SER A 516 17.35 -55.56 -36.04
C SER A 516 18.26 -55.49 -34.81
N TYR A 517 17.72 -55.20 -33.62
CA TYR A 517 18.52 -55.05 -32.39
C TYR A 517 19.29 -56.32 -31.99
N ALA A 518 18.71 -57.50 -32.22
CA ALA A 518 19.36 -58.77 -31.88
C ALA A 518 20.60 -59.05 -32.77
N GLU A 519 20.51 -58.70 -34.05
CA GLU A 519 21.56 -58.94 -35.05
C GLU A 519 22.72 -57.95 -34.89
N LEU A 520 22.43 -56.66 -34.72
CA LEU A 520 23.44 -55.61 -34.58
C LEU A 520 24.30 -55.78 -33.30
N ARG A 521 23.71 -56.32 -32.24
CA ARG A 521 24.42 -56.59 -30.99
C ARG A 521 25.43 -57.74 -31.11
N GLN A 522 25.12 -58.78 -31.88
CA GLN A 522 26.03 -59.92 -32.09
C GLN A 522 27.27 -59.53 -32.91
N GLN A 523 27.16 -58.49 -33.74
CA GLN A 523 28.24 -57.99 -34.59
C GLN A 523 29.20 -57.03 -33.85
N SER A 524 28.93 -56.70 -32.59
CA SER A 524 29.59 -55.62 -31.87
C SER A 524 30.53 -56.13 -30.77
N THR A 525 31.84 -56.17 -31.05
CA THR A 525 32.87 -56.29 -30.01
C THR A 525 33.31 -54.89 -29.55
N PRO A 526 33.28 -54.56 -28.25
CA PRO A 526 33.62 -53.23 -27.77
C PRO A 526 35.14 -53.02 -27.77
N ASP A 527 35.64 -52.10 -28.59
CA ASP A 527 36.95 -51.49 -28.38
C ASP A 527 36.76 -50.15 -27.65
N VAL A 528 37.50 -49.95 -26.56
CA VAL A 528 37.15 -49.00 -25.48
C VAL A 528 37.38 -47.53 -25.87
N ALA A 529 37.99 -47.26 -27.02
CA ALA A 529 38.34 -45.90 -27.45
C ALA A 529 37.20 -45.11 -28.16
N ASP A 530 36.14 -45.77 -28.64
CA ASP A 530 35.13 -45.15 -29.52
C ASP A 530 33.67 -45.29 -29.03
N SER A 531 33.45 -45.35 -27.71
CA SER A 531 32.12 -45.65 -27.13
C SER A 531 30.98 -44.71 -27.57
N PHE A 532 31.25 -43.41 -27.76
CA PHE A 532 30.25 -42.45 -28.25
C PHE A 532 29.97 -42.59 -29.75
N ASN A 533 31.02 -42.71 -30.57
CA ASN A 533 30.87 -42.92 -32.02
C ASN A 533 30.16 -44.24 -32.34
N PHE A 534 30.44 -45.27 -31.54
CA PHE A 534 29.79 -46.57 -31.64
C PHE A 534 28.29 -46.50 -31.30
N ALA A 535 27.93 -45.80 -30.21
CA ALA A 535 26.54 -45.60 -29.82
C ALA A 535 25.73 -44.84 -30.90
N ASP A 536 26.31 -43.79 -31.48
CA ASP A 536 25.66 -43.02 -32.56
C ASP A 536 25.49 -43.86 -33.84
N THR A 537 26.48 -44.70 -34.16
CA THR A 537 26.41 -45.60 -35.33
C THR A 537 25.32 -46.66 -35.14
N LEU A 538 25.26 -47.29 -33.97
CA LEU A 538 24.24 -48.26 -33.61
C LEU A 538 22.83 -47.64 -33.64
N LEU A 539 22.68 -46.44 -33.07
CA LEU A 539 21.40 -45.75 -33.05
C LEU A 539 20.93 -45.37 -34.46
N ASN A 540 21.83 -44.92 -35.32
CA ASN A 540 21.52 -44.61 -36.72
C ASN A 540 21.04 -45.85 -37.49
N GLN A 541 21.70 -47.00 -37.32
CA GLN A 541 21.29 -48.25 -37.97
C GLN A 541 19.91 -48.72 -37.49
N LEU A 542 19.64 -48.64 -36.18
CA LEU A 542 18.34 -48.95 -35.60
C LEU A 542 17.23 -48.01 -36.11
N LEU A 543 17.51 -46.71 -36.24
CA LEU A 543 16.58 -45.72 -36.81
C LEU A 543 16.29 -45.97 -38.29
N GLN A 544 17.29 -46.37 -39.07
CA GLN A 544 17.12 -46.75 -40.47
C GLN A 544 16.25 -48.01 -40.62
N ALA A 545 16.46 -49.02 -39.76
CA ALA A 545 15.64 -50.23 -39.75
C ALA A 545 14.17 -49.92 -39.43
N GLU A 546 13.89 -49.07 -38.44
CA GLU A 546 12.52 -48.64 -38.13
C GLU A 546 11.88 -47.86 -39.28
N THR A 547 12.63 -46.94 -39.88
CA THR A 547 12.13 -46.13 -41.00
C THR A 547 11.74 -47.04 -42.18
N THR A 548 12.57 -48.04 -42.46
CA THR A 548 12.33 -49.03 -43.51
C THR A 548 11.09 -49.87 -43.21
N GLU A 549 10.96 -50.40 -41.99
CA GLU A 549 9.81 -51.22 -41.59
C GLU A 549 8.49 -50.41 -41.61
N ARG A 550 8.50 -49.15 -41.18
CA ARG A 550 7.33 -48.27 -41.27
C ARG A 550 6.91 -48.02 -42.72
N ASN A 551 7.87 -47.79 -43.61
CA ASN A 551 7.60 -47.61 -45.03
C ASN A 551 6.98 -48.88 -45.63
N LEU A 552 7.55 -50.06 -45.36
CA LEU A 552 7.02 -51.34 -45.81
C LEU A 552 5.61 -51.62 -45.26
N ARG A 553 5.35 -51.31 -43.99
CA ARG A 553 4.02 -51.47 -43.38
C ARG A 553 3.00 -50.52 -44.00
N SER A 554 3.38 -49.28 -44.28
CA SER A 554 2.56 -48.30 -44.99
C SER A 554 2.18 -48.80 -46.39
N ILE A 555 3.17 -49.31 -47.14
CA ILE A 555 2.95 -49.89 -48.47
C ILE A 555 2.00 -51.08 -48.38
N ARG A 556 2.26 -52.04 -47.48
CA ARG A 556 1.39 -53.22 -47.28
C ARG A 556 -0.04 -52.84 -46.92
N TYR A 557 -0.21 -51.88 -46.02
CA TYR A 557 -1.53 -51.38 -45.64
C TYR A 557 -2.26 -50.76 -46.84
N GLN A 558 -1.60 -49.89 -47.60
CA GLN A 558 -2.18 -49.26 -48.79
C GLN A 558 -2.54 -50.30 -49.86
N THR A 559 -1.67 -51.29 -50.10
CA THR A 559 -1.93 -52.38 -51.04
C THR A 559 -3.13 -53.23 -50.62
N GLN A 560 -3.26 -53.54 -49.33
CA GLN A 560 -4.37 -54.33 -48.80
C GLN A 560 -5.69 -53.55 -48.79
N ALA A 561 -5.64 -52.26 -48.42
CA ALA A 561 -6.80 -51.36 -48.45
C ALA A 561 -7.36 -51.16 -49.87
N ALA A 562 -6.49 -51.17 -50.87
CA ALA A 562 -6.88 -51.03 -52.27
C ALA A 562 -7.60 -52.26 -52.87
N ARG A 563 -7.68 -53.39 -52.14
CA ARG A 563 -8.40 -54.63 -52.51
C ARG A 563 -8.17 -55.05 -53.98
N PHE A 564 -6.94 -54.96 -54.45
CA PHE A 564 -6.61 -55.41 -55.80
C PHE A 564 -6.81 -56.94 -55.90
N PRO A 565 -7.61 -57.44 -56.85
CA PRO A 565 -7.92 -58.86 -56.95
C PRO A 565 -6.72 -59.73 -57.37
N VAL A 566 -5.71 -59.14 -58.03
CA VAL A 566 -4.45 -59.80 -58.41
C VAL A 566 -3.32 -58.77 -58.36
N GLN A 567 -2.23 -59.08 -57.64
CA GLN A 567 -1.00 -58.29 -57.71
C GLN A 567 -0.28 -58.61 -59.02
N ARG A 568 -0.10 -57.60 -59.87
CA ARG A 568 0.68 -57.73 -61.11
C ARG A 568 1.81 -56.71 -61.11
N HIS A 569 3.00 -57.17 -61.45
CA HIS A 569 4.20 -56.34 -61.56
C HIS A 569 4.53 -56.12 -63.02
N LEU A 570 5.01 -54.92 -63.37
CA LEU A 570 5.49 -54.60 -64.72
C LEU A 570 6.62 -55.53 -65.19
N GLN A 571 7.44 -56.04 -64.26
CA GLN A 571 8.48 -57.03 -64.54
C GLN A 571 7.94 -58.38 -65.02
N GLY A 572 6.67 -58.69 -64.74
CA GLY A 572 6.01 -59.93 -65.18
C GLY A 572 5.03 -59.75 -66.34
N PHE A 573 5.01 -58.58 -67.00
CA PHE A 573 4.12 -58.31 -68.12
C PHE A 573 4.77 -58.73 -69.46
N ASP A 574 4.13 -59.66 -70.17
CA ASP A 574 4.60 -60.10 -71.49
C ASP A 574 4.11 -59.13 -72.59
N PHE A 575 5.02 -58.26 -73.03
CA PHE A 575 4.73 -57.26 -74.07
C PHE A 575 4.59 -57.87 -75.48
N SER A 576 5.06 -59.11 -75.71
CA SER A 576 4.97 -59.74 -77.04
C SER A 576 3.54 -60.05 -77.47
N GLN A 577 2.64 -60.22 -76.50
CA GLN A 577 1.23 -60.58 -76.72
C GLN A 577 0.29 -59.35 -76.76
N SER A 578 0.83 -58.14 -76.71
CA SER A 578 0.06 -56.90 -76.63
C SER A 578 0.51 -55.89 -77.70
N LYS A 579 -0.45 -55.16 -78.30
CA LYS A 579 -0.16 -54.08 -79.27
C LYS A 579 0.24 -52.75 -78.61
N VAL A 580 0.65 -52.79 -77.34
CA VAL A 580 0.93 -51.61 -76.53
C VAL A 580 2.43 -51.32 -76.57
N ASP A 581 2.79 -50.06 -76.79
CA ASP A 581 4.18 -49.60 -76.85
C ASP A 581 4.88 -49.78 -75.49
N GLN A 582 5.91 -50.63 -75.47
CA GLN A 582 6.68 -50.94 -74.27
C GLN A 582 7.44 -49.72 -73.74
N GLN A 583 8.01 -48.88 -74.62
CA GLN A 583 8.76 -47.68 -74.19
C GLN A 583 7.84 -46.67 -73.52
N LEU A 584 6.66 -46.44 -74.11
CA LEU A 584 5.65 -45.55 -73.55
C LEU A 584 5.16 -46.05 -72.18
N ILE A 585 4.96 -47.36 -72.01
CA ILE A 585 4.53 -47.94 -70.72
C ILE A 585 5.60 -47.74 -69.64
N TYR A 586 6.89 -47.95 -69.94
CA TYR A 586 7.96 -47.69 -68.97
C TYR A 586 8.12 -46.20 -68.66
N GLN A 587 7.89 -45.32 -69.64
CA GLN A 587 7.89 -43.88 -69.41
C GLN A 587 6.72 -43.44 -68.52
N LEU A 588 5.52 -43.99 -68.72
CA LEU A 588 4.38 -43.72 -67.84
C LEU A 588 4.60 -44.29 -66.43
N ALA A 589 5.35 -45.39 -66.31
CA ALA A 589 5.69 -45.99 -65.02
C ALA A 589 6.59 -45.11 -64.13
N THR A 590 7.33 -44.14 -64.71
CA THR A 590 8.13 -43.17 -63.93
C THR A 590 7.26 -42.13 -63.20
N MET A 591 5.98 -42.04 -63.55
CA MET A 591 5.00 -41.09 -62.99
C MET A 591 5.32 -39.60 -63.21
N GLU A 592 6.25 -39.25 -64.10
CA GLU A 592 6.62 -37.84 -64.37
C GLU A 592 5.42 -36.98 -64.78
N PHE A 593 4.42 -37.54 -65.46
CA PHE A 593 3.19 -36.84 -65.83
C PHE A 593 2.39 -36.34 -64.61
N THR A 594 2.52 -36.99 -63.43
CA THR A 594 1.86 -36.52 -62.20
C THR A 594 2.56 -35.31 -61.60
N ALA A 595 3.89 -35.24 -61.68
CA ALA A 595 4.67 -34.08 -61.27
C ALA A 595 4.46 -32.90 -62.25
N ALA A 596 4.30 -33.20 -63.54
CA ALA A 596 4.01 -32.22 -64.59
C ALA A 596 2.52 -31.84 -64.71
N ALA A 597 1.64 -32.41 -63.86
CA ALA A 597 0.18 -32.20 -63.88
C ALA A 597 -0.49 -32.45 -65.26
N GLN A 598 0.02 -33.40 -66.02
CA GLN A 598 -0.51 -33.76 -67.33
C GLN A 598 -1.60 -34.83 -67.22
N ASN A 599 -2.69 -34.67 -67.98
CA ASN A 599 -3.80 -35.61 -68.00
C ASN A 599 -3.47 -36.83 -68.87
N LEU A 600 -3.56 -38.03 -68.28
CA LEU A 600 -3.39 -39.28 -69.01
C LEU A 600 -4.75 -39.83 -69.47
N VAL A 601 -4.93 -40.00 -70.78
CA VAL A 601 -6.14 -40.59 -71.38
C VAL A 601 -5.78 -41.88 -72.08
N LEU A 602 -6.30 -43.01 -71.60
CA LEU A 602 -6.03 -44.34 -72.16
C LEU A 602 -7.22 -44.77 -73.03
N VAL A 603 -7.02 -44.88 -74.34
CA VAL A 603 -8.06 -45.22 -75.32
C VAL A 603 -7.70 -46.54 -76.01
N GLY A 604 -8.58 -47.54 -75.97
CA GLY A 604 -8.37 -48.85 -76.63
C GLY A 604 -9.67 -49.43 -77.19
N GLY A 605 -9.57 -50.45 -78.05
CA GLY A 605 -10.71 -51.20 -78.63
C GLY A 605 -11.27 -52.28 -77.69
N THR A 606 -12.57 -52.62 -77.81
CA THR A 606 -13.20 -53.69 -77.00
C THR A 606 -12.72 -55.08 -77.42
N GLY A 607 -12.23 -55.87 -76.47
CA GLY A 607 -11.88 -57.28 -76.70
C GLY A 607 -10.38 -57.59 -76.74
N THR A 608 -9.52 -56.61 -77.00
CA THR A 608 -8.07 -56.74 -76.78
C THR A 608 -7.73 -56.09 -75.45
N GLY A 609 -7.80 -56.85 -74.36
CA GLY A 609 -7.17 -56.49 -73.10
C GLY A 609 -7.79 -55.34 -72.28
N LYS A 610 -9.02 -54.89 -72.51
CA LYS A 610 -9.69 -53.93 -71.59
C LYS A 610 -9.98 -54.46 -70.17
N ARG A 611 -9.80 -55.76 -69.93
CA ARG A 611 -9.75 -56.38 -68.59
C ARG A 611 -8.34 -56.77 -68.15
N THR A 612 -7.32 -56.52 -68.98
CA THR A 612 -5.90 -56.80 -68.69
C THR A 612 -4.96 -55.61 -68.90
N SER A 613 -5.46 -54.41 -69.21
CA SER A 613 -4.82 -53.09 -69.05
C SER A 613 -5.79 -51.99 -69.57
N PRO A 614 -6.15 -50.93 -68.82
CA PRO A 614 -5.65 -50.49 -67.52
C PRO A 614 -6.77 -50.54 -66.47
N SER A 615 -6.78 -51.57 -65.61
CA SER A 615 -7.09 -51.24 -64.21
C SER A 615 -6.01 -50.24 -63.72
N PRO A 616 -6.21 -49.50 -62.62
CA PRO A 616 -5.24 -48.52 -62.06
C PRO A 616 -3.85 -49.09 -61.66
N SER A 617 -3.46 -50.22 -62.23
CA SER A 617 -2.41 -51.15 -61.85
C SER A 617 -1.26 -51.19 -62.87
N ALA A 618 -1.04 -50.11 -63.63
CA ALA A 618 0.16 -49.93 -64.46
C ALA A 618 0.85 -48.58 -64.18
N LEU A 619 0.66 -48.04 -62.99
CA LEU A 619 1.69 -47.23 -62.35
C LEU A 619 2.43 -48.22 -61.45
N GLN A 620 3.70 -48.41 -61.76
CA GLN A 620 4.62 -49.13 -60.89
C GLN A 620 4.39 -48.66 -59.47
N ALA A 621 4.42 -49.59 -58.52
CA ALA A 621 4.55 -49.30 -57.11
C ALA A 621 5.90 -48.59 -56.86
N TYR A 622 6.01 -47.33 -57.29
CA TYR A 622 6.69 -46.33 -56.52
C TYR A 622 5.72 -45.93 -55.42
N SER A 623 6.12 -46.23 -54.19
CA SER A 623 5.58 -45.61 -53.00
C SER A 623 5.85 -44.10 -53.04
N ILE A 624 5.13 -43.35 -53.87
CA ILE A 624 5.02 -41.91 -53.65
C ILE A 624 3.99 -41.74 -52.55
N THR A 625 4.50 -41.66 -51.32
CA THR A 625 3.77 -41.05 -50.23
C THR A 625 3.51 -39.60 -50.66
N ILE A 626 2.28 -39.28 -51.07
CA ILE A 626 1.83 -37.88 -51.09
C ILE A 626 1.81 -37.45 -49.63
N LYS A 627 2.95 -36.95 -49.14
CA LYS A 627 3.02 -36.22 -47.89
C LYS A 627 2.24 -34.94 -48.13
N ARG A 628 1.09 -34.89 -47.47
CA ARG A 628 0.38 -33.66 -47.10
C ARG A 628 1.41 -32.61 -46.67
N CYS A 629 1.53 -31.52 -47.42
CA CYS A 629 2.08 -30.28 -46.89
C CYS A 629 0.88 -29.46 -46.40
N ASP A 630 0.94 -29.04 -45.14
CA ASP A 630 -0.10 -28.25 -44.50
C ASP A 630 -0.41 -26.96 -45.27
N SER A 631 -1.66 -26.79 -45.67
CA SER A 631 -2.42 -25.54 -45.49
C SER A 631 -3.84 -25.69 -46.05
N SER A 632 -4.82 -25.46 -45.17
CA SER A 632 -6.21 -25.02 -45.42
C SER A 632 -7.09 -25.77 -46.45
N ALA A 633 -8.23 -26.30 -45.99
CA ALA A 633 -9.33 -26.87 -46.78
C ALA A 633 -9.83 -25.94 -47.92
N PRO A 634 -10.78 -26.33 -48.82
CA PRO A 634 -11.40 -27.64 -49.15
C PRO A 634 -11.49 -27.88 -50.71
N LEU A 635 -12.27 -28.88 -51.14
CA LEU A 635 -13.00 -29.02 -52.42
C LEU A 635 -12.57 -30.15 -53.38
N ILE A 636 -13.56 -31.00 -53.58
CA ILE A 636 -13.69 -32.08 -54.55
C ILE A 636 -13.89 -31.44 -55.94
N TRP A 637 -13.04 -31.76 -56.91
CA TRP A 637 -13.40 -31.65 -58.32
C TRP A 637 -13.81 -33.03 -58.84
N PRO A 638 -15.06 -33.20 -59.31
CA PRO A 638 -15.53 -34.47 -59.84
C PRO A 638 -14.99 -34.65 -61.26
N ILE A 639 -14.24 -35.72 -61.53
CA ILE A 639 -14.16 -36.26 -62.90
C ILE A 639 -15.45 -37.03 -63.13
N VAL A 640 -16.39 -36.35 -63.78
CA VAL A 640 -17.68 -36.86 -64.22
C VAL A 640 -17.45 -37.90 -65.31
N TRP A 641 -17.81 -39.15 -65.06
CA TRP A 641 -18.25 -40.08 -66.09
C TRP A 641 -19.77 -39.90 -66.23
N SER A 642 -20.21 -39.08 -67.19
CA SER A 642 -21.62 -39.06 -67.60
C SER A 642 -21.77 -39.84 -68.89
N GLY A 643 -22.72 -40.77 -68.92
CA GLY A 643 -23.02 -41.54 -70.12
C GLY A 643 -24.13 -42.55 -69.95
N LYS A 644 -25.33 -42.11 -69.54
CA LYS A 644 -26.57 -42.76 -70.02
C LYS A 644 -26.83 -42.23 -71.43
N ILE A 645 -26.87 -43.16 -72.37
CA ILE A 645 -27.02 -43.00 -73.82
C ILE A 645 -28.40 -42.41 -74.16
N HIS A 646 -28.46 -41.43 -75.09
CA HIS A 646 -29.45 -41.40 -76.18
C HIS A 646 -28.88 -40.75 -77.46
N ARG A 647 -28.72 -41.62 -78.48
CA ARG A 647 -28.69 -41.46 -79.95
C ARG A 647 -28.32 -40.09 -80.57
N GLN A 648 -27.21 -40.04 -81.32
CA GLN A 648 -27.20 -40.12 -82.80
C GLN A 648 -25.76 -40.01 -83.39
N THR A 649 -25.52 -40.81 -84.43
CA THR A 649 -24.55 -40.65 -85.55
C THR A 649 -23.02 -40.70 -85.35
N ARG A 650 -22.44 -41.82 -85.89
CA ARG A 650 -21.28 -41.97 -86.82
C ARG A 650 -20.13 -40.94 -86.67
N GLN A 651 -18.87 -41.33 -86.48
CA GLN A 651 -17.94 -41.86 -87.49
C GLN A 651 -16.53 -41.95 -86.85
N ALA A 652 -15.64 -42.70 -87.49
CA ALA A 652 -14.22 -42.90 -87.14
C ALA A 652 -13.45 -41.55 -87.05
N CYS A 653 -12.26 -41.38 -86.48
CA CYS A 653 -11.06 -42.20 -86.46
C CYS A 653 -9.94 -41.41 -85.70
N PHE A 654 -8.89 -42.13 -85.26
CA PHE A 654 -7.50 -41.68 -84.93
C PHE A 654 -7.25 -40.58 -83.86
N ALA A 655 -6.27 -40.86 -82.99
CA ALA A 655 -5.65 -39.85 -82.12
C ALA A 655 -4.18 -39.65 -82.55
N THR A 656 -3.91 -38.47 -83.08
CA THR A 656 -2.59 -37.87 -83.26
C THR A 656 -2.28 -37.01 -82.03
N VAL A 657 -1.03 -37.02 -81.56
CA VAL A 657 -0.56 -36.05 -80.55
C VAL A 657 -0.23 -34.75 -81.28
N ALA A 658 -1.01 -33.70 -81.02
CA ALA A 658 -0.73 -32.37 -81.53
C ALA A 658 0.02 -31.57 -80.46
N ASP A 659 1.30 -31.31 -80.74
CA ASP A 659 2.12 -30.32 -80.07
C ASP A 659 1.86 -28.94 -80.70
N ARG A 660 1.68 -27.89 -79.89
CA ARG A 660 1.61 -26.50 -80.37
C ARG A 660 2.13 -25.52 -79.33
N SER A 661 3.39 -25.16 -79.51
CA SER A 661 3.89 -23.81 -79.29
C SER A 661 3.18 -22.81 -80.21
N GLY A 662 2.85 -21.62 -79.70
CA GLY A 662 2.36 -20.48 -80.50
C GLY A 662 1.47 -19.49 -79.72
N TYR A 663 2.07 -18.36 -79.31
CA TYR A 663 1.49 -17.08 -78.83
C TYR A 663 0.39 -16.52 -79.78
N PRO A 664 -0.42 -15.50 -79.39
CA PRO A 664 -0.23 -14.50 -78.33
C PRO A 664 -1.02 -14.69 -77.04
#